data_AF-A0A167KY36-F1
#
_entry.id   AF-A0A167KY36-F1
#
_cell.length_a   1.000
_cell.length_b   1.000
_cell.length_c   1.000
_cell.angle_alpha   90.00
_cell.angle_beta   90.00
_cell.angle_gamma   90.00
#
_symmetry.space_group_name_H-M   'P 1'
#
loop_
_entity.id
_entity.type
_entity.pdbx_description
1 polymer ?
#
loop_
_entity_poly.entity_id
_entity_poly.type
_entity_poly.pdbx_seq_one_letter_code
_entity_poly.pdbx_strand_id
1 'polypeptide(L)'
;MPYTPYTLQPILLSASLEEPFGPQPNIPSTSPPSSFFGRRTTSPPLDGSPAQPSRINTLLTGHNIPSPAWNSSLSIDAVEAWDTDLYLGTSDGHVLHYTLEAKGRLDQADVPYASRLERKINLGFGKKSVERILVLPQVSKAVVLCDSILSFYTLPFFDPIPVSLIPHIKGVSCFSHDAAEEGRIGEDGTIELCVVKRRVVQVLKIGEHAHLRKELPLPDGAIMITRYNRNLCLADAQNYKMINLEQSSAITLCNTPKIAVSPSGSTYLGSHNPVSRPVATVVKEDEFLVVSDIPPYIAALLRNHTIEIHNFLDQQRLQVITLDPSFEPRGISLGHGISVWMEDLAVRLRKCAWPKENDTGNSETDTDSELENKLGREVARYSTVPARILVYGRDSVMAQLATPLVIQVDQLLDTNRIEEAMEMADQARNAMSVDNSVYGERLQSELDYIFQKSGLLLLKETVFEDAFQLLSKGNLDPRVLLSRFQEFFQPQWLHVSPRIVLFEGVLEILNRLGSIEDIVASNIEKNYGKQEEESQKRSPIMDLSCVLLNNARDALQKYLEMERRKLQGNTRKEDSILEVIDTALLKVYVIKEDEKSIHGLLKQPNMCNPKLCAETLLKSKRYYALSILYESKRMYERVLDTWSKIHTGEFPAPSVADSLGRIKKMLLQDINIDELPLSVVMEYTWWLTEQSPVDGVEVFIRSPRTADMDPDEILRRLEKYGNEVVRTYLEYIVLERKSDCAEYHTRLACSYVHDVQKEIRADHMHQLEELVKLYQQSIKTKEIKKASDTEDLSKPPIQSTFVGFLSHQKQTNLVKARLSLIKLLQCSPLYSAETLLEALSKDGPLDIEKVIVYGRMRMHTESLHILIHDLGDFMGAETYCVTNGHSAGAISDNLNTPSKHSIPVRTSSLAAPVAQKDKKPLPKERDEKNVGRKGIEQKKLSGSELEERKNLFSMLLKTYLTIQNKDTMLARTMHLLNTQGFYLDTLEVLSSLPEDLPIQILQGYLTRSLRRSLHAYRQSNIVLGLSRGENVMVGSELIETYKDIGPVYVDRQSVCKKCEIYLGNGTIVRSSGGGFPLHLHCAQMMGIINYEDDEEIYEVE
;
A
#
# COMPACT_ATOMS: atom_id res chain seq x y z
N MET A 1 30.27 -16.60 42.07
CA MET A 1 29.86 -16.57 40.66
C MET A 1 29.94 -17.97 40.10
N PRO A 2 28.82 -18.69 39.89
CA PRO A 2 28.82 -20.03 39.34
C PRO A 2 28.60 -19.96 37.82
N TYR A 3 29.33 -19.09 37.12
CA TYR A 3 29.14 -18.89 35.68
C TYR A 3 30.15 -19.75 34.93
N THR A 4 29.66 -20.67 34.09
CA THR A 4 30.48 -21.50 33.19
C THR A 4 30.36 -20.97 31.77
N PRO A 5 31.20 -19.99 31.37
CA PRO A 5 31.12 -19.37 30.05
C PRO A 5 31.34 -20.34 28.89
N TYR A 6 32.04 -21.45 29.14
CA TYR A 6 32.30 -22.47 28.13
C TYR A 6 31.95 -23.88 28.60
N THR A 7 31.51 -24.71 27.66
CA THR A 7 31.23 -26.13 27.86
C THR A 7 32.05 -26.95 26.87
N LEU A 8 32.41 -28.18 27.25
CA LEU A 8 33.04 -29.13 26.35
C LEU A 8 32.01 -30.17 25.93
N GLN A 9 31.90 -30.38 24.62
CA GLN A 9 31.01 -31.39 24.05
C GLN A 9 31.83 -32.43 23.28
N PRO A 10 31.67 -33.74 23.56
CA PRO A 10 32.34 -34.77 22.78
C PRO A 10 31.76 -34.82 21.36
N ILE A 11 32.64 -34.72 20.37
CA ILE A 11 32.31 -34.84 18.94
C ILE A 11 32.56 -36.26 18.46
N LEU A 12 33.68 -36.86 18.92
CA LEU A 12 34.09 -38.22 18.59
C LEU A 12 34.54 -38.92 19.87
N LEU A 13 33.80 -39.94 20.29
CA LEU A 13 34.06 -40.69 21.53
C LEU A 13 35.11 -41.80 21.37
N SER A 14 35.20 -42.42 20.18
CA SER A 14 36.25 -43.37 19.81
C SER A 14 36.37 -43.40 18.28
N ALA A 15 37.52 -43.05 17.74
CA ALA A 15 37.81 -43.26 16.32
C ALA A 15 37.98 -44.77 16.06
N SER A 16 37.18 -45.36 15.16
CA SER A 16 37.38 -46.74 14.68
C SER A 16 38.68 -46.84 13.87
N LEU A 17 39.81 -46.93 14.57
CA LEU A 17 41.16 -46.86 14.01
C LEU A 17 41.55 -48.15 13.25
N GLU A 18 40.83 -49.27 13.46
CA GLU A 18 41.23 -50.63 13.04
C GLU A 18 40.28 -51.40 12.09
N GLU A 19 39.17 -50.85 11.59
CA GLU A 19 38.26 -51.65 10.74
C GLU A 19 38.81 -51.92 9.32
N PRO A 20 38.83 -53.19 8.83
CA PRO A 20 39.19 -53.54 7.46
C PRO A 20 37.99 -53.35 6.50
N PHE A 21 38.15 -52.51 5.48
CA PHE A 21 37.12 -52.34 4.43
C PHE A 21 36.99 -53.59 3.54
N GLY A 22 35.74 -53.99 3.28
CA GLY A 22 35.35 -54.89 2.19
C GLY A 22 35.61 -54.28 0.80
N PRO A 23 35.48 -55.08 -0.28
CA PRO A 23 36.09 -54.80 -1.58
C PRO A 23 35.53 -53.53 -2.25
N GLN A 24 36.43 -52.70 -2.78
CA GLN A 24 36.10 -51.51 -3.57
C GLN A 24 35.34 -51.86 -4.85
N PRO A 25 34.33 -51.07 -5.28
CA PRO A 25 33.72 -51.23 -6.59
C PRO A 25 34.66 -50.73 -7.68
N ASN A 26 34.74 -51.51 -8.77
CA ASN A 26 35.55 -51.23 -9.95
C ASN A 26 35.23 -49.87 -10.59
N ILE A 27 36.29 -49.13 -10.93
CA ILE A 27 36.28 -47.94 -11.77
C ILE A 27 35.88 -48.31 -13.21
N PRO A 28 34.95 -47.60 -13.87
CA PRO A 28 34.94 -47.48 -15.32
C PRO A 28 35.57 -46.16 -15.77
N SER A 29 36.32 -46.26 -16.86
CA SER A 29 37.09 -45.20 -17.51
C SER A 29 36.22 -44.15 -18.25
N THR A 30 36.75 -42.92 -18.28
CA THR A 30 36.66 -41.88 -19.33
C THR A 30 35.32 -41.18 -19.66
N SER A 31 35.18 -39.91 -19.25
CA SER A 31 35.00 -38.69 -20.08
C SER A 31 34.58 -37.49 -19.20
N PRO A 32 34.89 -36.22 -19.56
CA PRO A 32 34.76 -35.07 -18.66
C PRO A 32 33.36 -34.44 -18.72
N PRO A 33 32.77 -33.94 -17.61
CA PRO A 33 31.54 -33.18 -17.70
C PRO A 33 31.84 -31.68 -17.83
N SER A 34 31.28 -31.09 -18.88
CA SER A 34 31.07 -29.66 -19.05
C SER A 34 29.88 -29.17 -18.21
N SER A 35 30.04 -27.97 -17.65
CA SER A 35 28.99 -26.97 -17.33
C SER A 35 27.79 -27.40 -16.46
N PHE A 36 27.81 -27.00 -15.18
CA PHE A 36 26.64 -26.96 -14.29
C PHE A 36 26.07 -25.53 -14.21
N PHE A 37 25.11 -25.22 -15.08
CA PHE A 37 24.07 -24.21 -14.86
C PHE A 37 22.76 -24.81 -15.36
N GLY A 38 21.77 -24.99 -14.49
CA GLY A 38 20.47 -25.52 -14.91
C GLY A 38 19.52 -25.84 -13.77
N ARG A 39 18.57 -24.92 -13.55
CA ARG A 39 17.45 -25.01 -12.62
C ARG A 39 16.46 -26.13 -12.96
N ARG A 40 15.80 -26.59 -11.88
CA ARG A 40 14.36 -26.96 -11.73
C ARG A 40 13.87 -28.36 -12.14
N THR A 41 13.29 -29.00 -11.12
CA THR A 41 12.00 -29.72 -11.07
C THR A 41 11.69 -30.75 -12.15
N THR A 42 11.47 -32.00 -11.73
CA THR A 42 10.25 -32.80 -11.99
C THR A 42 10.39 -34.17 -11.30
N SER A 43 9.32 -34.60 -10.66
CA SER A 43 9.12 -35.92 -10.06
C SER A 43 9.04 -37.04 -11.10
N PRO A 44 9.37 -38.29 -10.72
CA PRO A 44 8.73 -39.47 -11.31
C PRO A 44 8.19 -40.48 -10.26
N PRO A 45 7.42 -41.51 -10.69
CA PRO A 45 6.29 -42.08 -9.95
C PRO A 45 6.56 -43.38 -9.19
N LEU A 46 5.54 -43.75 -8.41
CA LEU A 46 5.28 -45.00 -7.72
C LEU A 46 5.39 -46.24 -8.62
N ASP A 47 6.08 -47.29 -8.13
CA ASP A 47 5.65 -48.69 -8.29
C ASP A 47 6.39 -49.64 -7.32
N GLY A 48 5.65 -50.57 -6.72
CA GLY A 48 6.12 -51.93 -6.39
C GLY A 48 6.81 -52.22 -5.04
N SER A 49 6.00 -52.62 -4.06
CA SER A 49 6.31 -53.30 -2.77
C SER A 49 7.20 -54.57 -2.83
N PRO A 50 7.46 -55.30 -1.72
CA PRO A 50 8.18 -54.95 -0.49
C PRO A 50 9.31 -55.97 -0.18
N ALA A 51 10.49 -55.54 0.26
CA ALA A 51 11.53 -56.46 0.76
C ALA A 51 11.80 -56.18 2.24
N GLN A 52 11.56 -57.21 3.06
CA GLN A 52 11.75 -57.23 4.51
C GLN A 52 13.18 -56.83 4.93
N PRO A 53 13.37 -56.04 6.00
CA PRO A 53 14.68 -55.94 6.63
C PRO A 53 14.86 -57.13 7.58
N SER A 54 15.79 -58.01 7.23
CA SER A 54 16.33 -59.02 8.12
C SER A 54 17.02 -58.36 9.31
N ARG A 55 16.51 -58.67 10.50
CA ARG A 55 17.08 -58.37 11.81
C ARG A 55 18.56 -58.79 11.88
N ILE A 56 19.44 -57.84 12.22
CA ILE A 56 20.62 -58.09 13.04
C ILE A 56 20.67 -56.98 14.09
N ASN A 57 19.95 -57.21 15.20
CA ASN A 57 20.25 -56.55 16.46
C ASN A 57 21.53 -57.19 16.99
N THR A 58 22.62 -56.42 17.09
CA THR A 58 23.68 -56.76 18.03
C THR A 58 23.65 -55.73 19.15
N LEU A 59 22.95 -56.12 20.21
CA LEU A 59 23.01 -55.52 21.53
C LEU A 59 24.45 -55.59 22.04
N LEU A 60 25.04 -54.47 22.41
CA LEU A 60 26.16 -54.43 23.36
C LEU A 60 25.79 -53.46 24.47
N THR A 61 24.99 -53.97 25.39
CA THR A 61 24.84 -53.48 26.76
C THR A 61 26.18 -53.63 27.50
N GLY A 62 26.50 -52.64 28.33
CA GLY A 62 27.71 -52.59 29.12
C GLY A 62 28.04 -53.88 29.86
N HIS A 63 29.25 -54.37 29.62
CA HIS A 63 29.98 -55.19 30.57
C HIS A 63 31.46 -54.84 30.49
N ASN A 64 32.04 -54.57 31.66
CA ASN A 64 33.48 -54.49 31.92
C ASN A 64 34.19 -55.67 31.25
N ILE A 65 35.06 -55.39 30.28
CA ILE A 65 36.01 -56.35 29.72
C ILE A 65 37.42 -55.83 30.09
N PRO A 66 38.33 -56.68 30.62
CA PRO A 66 39.66 -56.24 31.03
C PRO A 66 40.51 -55.85 29.83
N SER A 67 41.33 -54.82 30.02
CA SER A 67 42.28 -54.27 29.05
C SER A 67 43.21 -55.32 28.44
N PRO A 68 43.32 -55.42 27.10
CA PRO A 68 44.39 -56.18 26.47
C PRO A 68 45.69 -55.37 26.48
N ALA A 69 46.77 -56.06 26.81
CA ALA A 69 48.12 -55.54 26.89
C ALA A 69 48.61 -54.93 25.56
N TRP A 70 49.36 -53.84 25.71
CA TRP A 70 49.89 -52.97 24.67
C TRP A 70 50.69 -53.69 23.57
N ASN A 71 50.38 -53.38 22.31
CA ASN A 71 51.34 -53.40 21.21
C ASN A 71 50.97 -52.35 20.14
N SER A 72 51.85 -51.35 19.98
CA SER A 72 51.87 -50.25 18.98
C SER A 72 50.54 -49.54 18.69
N SER A 73 50.22 -48.61 19.60
CA SER A 73 49.03 -47.76 19.67
C SER A 73 48.93 -46.70 18.56
N LEU A 74 47.96 -46.85 17.65
CA LEU A 74 47.60 -45.77 16.74
C LEU A 74 46.97 -44.60 17.52
N SER A 75 47.51 -43.39 17.36
CA SER A 75 47.02 -42.18 18.03
C SER A 75 46.73 -41.04 17.05
N ILE A 76 45.85 -40.13 17.43
CA ILE A 76 45.59 -38.86 16.74
C ILE A 76 46.72 -37.87 17.07
N ASP A 77 47.39 -37.35 16.03
CA ASP A 77 48.52 -36.42 16.13
C ASP A 77 48.18 -35.02 15.59
N ALA A 78 47.18 -34.89 14.72
CA ALA A 78 46.72 -33.61 14.18
C ALA A 78 45.19 -33.62 14.01
N VAL A 79 44.53 -32.49 14.27
CA VAL A 79 43.09 -32.31 14.07
C VAL A 79 42.83 -30.96 13.43
N GLU A 80 41.99 -30.94 12.41
CA GLU A 80 41.53 -29.71 11.77
C GLU A 80 40.05 -29.89 11.37
N ALA A 81 39.28 -28.82 11.37
CA ALA A 81 37.87 -28.89 11.02
C ALA A 81 37.40 -27.71 10.18
N TRP A 82 36.39 -27.98 9.36
CA TRP A 82 35.74 -26.99 8.53
C TRP A 82 34.25 -27.32 8.39
N ASP A 83 33.42 -26.42 8.92
CA ASP A 83 31.95 -26.53 8.90
C ASP A 83 31.46 -27.85 9.53
N THR A 84 31.05 -28.84 8.75
CA THR A 84 30.61 -30.16 9.28
C THR A 84 31.67 -31.24 9.16
N ASP A 85 32.79 -30.94 8.51
CA ASP A 85 33.86 -31.90 8.24
C ASP A 85 34.99 -31.81 9.26
N LEU A 86 35.37 -32.97 9.79
CA LEU A 86 36.44 -33.17 10.75
C LEU A 86 37.54 -34.03 10.13
N TYR A 87 38.78 -33.53 10.14
CA TYR A 87 39.95 -34.19 9.56
C TYR A 87 40.94 -34.56 10.65
N LEU A 88 41.25 -35.85 10.76
CA LEU A 88 42.14 -36.40 11.79
C LEU A 88 43.40 -36.98 11.16
N GLY A 89 44.56 -36.45 11.51
CA GLY A 89 45.87 -36.98 11.17
C GLY A 89 46.30 -38.03 12.19
N THR A 90 46.66 -39.21 11.71
CA THR A 90 47.07 -40.35 12.55
C THR A 90 48.59 -40.54 12.57
N SER A 91 49.07 -41.19 13.63
CA SER A 91 50.49 -41.53 13.81
C SER A 91 51.08 -42.47 12.75
N ASP A 92 50.25 -43.20 11.98
CA ASP A 92 50.70 -44.10 10.92
C ASP A 92 50.59 -43.50 9.50
N GLY A 93 50.29 -42.21 9.37
CA GLY A 93 50.31 -41.51 8.09
C GLY A 93 49.00 -41.54 7.31
N HIS A 94 47.88 -41.83 7.98
CA HIS A 94 46.55 -41.65 7.39
C HIS A 94 45.89 -40.34 7.82
N VAL A 95 45.05 -39.79 6.94
CA VAL A 95 44.07 -38.76 7.25
C VAL A 95 42.69 -39.41 7.23
N LEU A 96 41.95 -39.30 8.34
CA LEU A 96 40.57 -39.73 8.45
C LEU A 96 39.66 -38.53 8.25
N HIS A 97 38.71 -38.62 7.33
CA HIS A 97 37.69 -37.62 7.08
C HIS A 97 36.36 -38.10 7.65
N TYR A 98 35.89 -37.40 8.68
CA TYR A 98 34.58 -37.59 9.27
C TYR A 98 33.67 -36.43 8.89
N THR A 99 32.41 -36.71 8.60
CA THR A 99 31.37 -35.69 8.50
C THR A 99 30.43 -35.85 9.69
N LEU A 100 30.06 -34.72 10.32
CA LEU A 100 29.11 -34.69 11.42
C LEU A 100 27.69 -34.53 10.89
N GLU A 101 26.87 -35.55 11.08
CA GLU A 101 25.44 -35.47 10.83
C GLU A 101 24.68 -35.31 12.17
N ALA A 102 23.81 -34.30 12.23
CA ALA A 102 22.86 -34.17 13.33
C ALA A 102 21.77 -35.24 13.19
N LYS A 103 21.59 -36.09 14.21
CA LYS A 103 20.51 -37.09 14.20
C LYS A 103 19.15 -36.39 14.27
N GLY A 104 18.41 -36.37 13.17
CA GLY A 104 17.08 -35.73 13.08
C GLY A 104 15.92 -36.43 13.82
N ARG A 105 16.18 -37.31 14.79
CA ARG A 105 15.12 -37.97 15.61
C ARG A 105 15.47 -37.89 17.09
N LEU A 106 14.60 -37.21 17.84
CA LEU A 106 14.75 -36.82 19.25
C LEU A 106 14.51 -37.95 20.28
N ASP A 107 14.35 -39.20 19.85
CA ASP A 107 13.78 -40.26 20.71
C ASP A 107 14.80 -41.18 21.42
N GLN A 108 16.12 -41.01 21.26
CA GLN A 108 17.09 -41.88 21.96
C GLN A 108 18.32 -41.13 22.50
N ALA A 109 18.61 -41.36 23.78
CA ALA A 109 19.55 -40.63 24.63
C ALA A 109 21.05 -40.97 24.44
N ASP A 110 21.45 -41.54 23.30
CA ASP A 110 22.85 -41.91 23.06
C ASP A 110 23.46 -41.11 21.90
N VAL A 111 24.30 -40.13 22.27
CA VAL A 111 25.19 -39.28 21.46
C VAL A 111 24.48 -38.50 20.33
N PRO A 112 24.44 -37.16 20.38
CA PRO A 112 23.68 -36.33 19.42
C PRO A 112 24.24 -36.35 17.99
N TYR A 113 25.45 -36.87 17.79
CA TYR A 113 26.11 -37.02 16.50
C TYR A 113 26.07 -38.46 16.00
N ALA A 114 25.83 -38.61 14.70
CA ALA A 114 26.42 -39.71 13.97
C ALA A 114 27.67 -39.16 13.27
N SER A 115 28.85 -39.40 13.84
CA SER A 115 30.09 -39.15 13.10
C SER A 115 30.23 -40.25 12.05
N ARG A 116 30.12 -39.87 10.79
CA ARG A 116 30.23 -40.82 9.68
C ARG A 116 31.64 -40.72 9.12
N LEU A 117 32.37 -41.84 9.16
CA LEU A 117 33.66 -41.94 8.48
C LEU A 117 33.41 -42.00 6.97
N GLU A 118 33.72 -40.92 6.26
CA GLU A 118 33.60 -40.86 4.80
C GLU A 118 34.79 -41.54 4.13
N ARG A 119 36.02 -41.21 4.57
CA ARG A 119 37.24 -41.69 3.93
C ARG A 119 38.40 -41.89 4.90
N LYS A 120 39.21 -42.92 4.63
CA LYS A 120 40.55 -43.12 5.20
C LYS A 120 41.58 -42.98 4.08
N ILE A 121 42.40 -41.94 4.14
CA ILE A 121 43.30 -41.53 3.06
C ILE A 121 44.73 -41.83 3.49
N ASN A 122 45.42 -42.70 2.75
CA ASN A 122 46.83 -42.97 2.96
C ASN A 122 47.67 -41.97 2.15
N LEU A 123 48.54 -41.22 2.83
CA LEU A 123 49.36 -40.19 2.20
C LEU A 123 50.52 -40.77 1.37
N GLY A 124 50.80 -42.07 1.45
CA GLY A 124 51.81 -42.75 0.63
C GLY A 124 53.26 -42.49 1.04
N PHE A 125 53.50 -41.82 2.18
CA PHE A 125 54.84 -41.46 2.69
C PHE A 125 55.40 -42.46 3.74
N GLY A 126 54.83 -43.67 3.81
CA GLY A 126 55.16 -44.70 4.80
C GLY A 126 54.40 -44.54 6.12
N LYS A 127 54.65 -45.42 7.11
CA LYS A 127 54.04 -45.35 8.46
C LYS A 127 54.63 -44.20 9.28
N LYS A 128 54.37 -42.96 8.86
CA LYS A 128 54.95 -41.75 9.45
C LYS A 128 53.84 -40.81 9.89
N SER A 129 54.00 -40.23 11.08
CA SER A 129 52.98 -39.38 11.71
C SER A 129 52.64 -38.15 10.88
N VAL A 130 51.34 -37.82 10.85
CA VAL A 130 50.82 -36.57 10.30
C VAL A 130 51.02 -35.47 11.34
N GLU A 131 51.95 -34.54 11.09
CA GLU A 131 52.34 -33.51 12.06
C GLU A 131 51.37 -32.34 12.12
N ARG A 132 50.78 -31.96 10.98
CA ARG A 132 49.86 -30.82 10.89
C ARG A 132 48.98 -30.93 9.65
N ILE A 133 47.71 -30.58 9.83
CA ILE A 133 46.74 -30.34 8.76
C ILE A 133 46.37 -28.86 8.83
N LEU A 134 46.26 -28.19 7.69
CA LEU A 134 45.72 -26.85 7.58
C LEU A 134 44.71 -26.83 6.43
N VAL A 135 43.47 -26.49 6.76
CA VAL A 135 42.39 -26.32 5.78
C VAL A 135 42.39 -24.87 5.31
N LEU A 136 42.30 -24.65 3.99
CA LEU A 136 42.16 -23.35 3.34
C LEU A 136 40.86 -23.33 2.51
N PRO A 137 39.70 -23.09 3.15
CA PRO A 137 38.40 -23.11 2.47
C PRO A 137 38.31 -22.13 1.31
N GLN A 138 38.99 -20.98 1.40
CA GLN A 138 38.86 -19.90 0.43
C GLN A 138 39.40 -20.26 -0.97
N VAL A 139 40.29 -21.26 -1.06
CA VAL A 139 40.79 -21.84 -2.33
C VAL A 139 40.39 -23.31 -2.50
N SER A 140 39.54 -23.82 -1.61
CA SER A 140 39.11 -25.22 -1.52
C SER A 140 40.27 -26.21 -1.50
N LYS A 141 41.33 -25.93 -0.70
CA LYS A 141 42.51 -26.81 -0.57
C LYS A 141 42.84 -27.09 0.89
N ALA A 142 43.41 -28.27 1.13
CA ALA A 142 44.03 -28.62 2.40
C ALA A 142 45.53 -28.86 2.21
N VAL A 143 46.31 -28.49 3.21
CA VAL A 143 47.76 -28.64 3.25
C VAL A 143 48.11 -29.58 4.40
N VAL A 144 48.82 -30.66 4.10
CA VAL A 144 49.21 -31.67 5.09
C VAL A 144 50.72 -31.79 5.15
N LEU A 145 51.27 -31.67 6.35
CA LEU A 145 52.68 -31.90 6.64
C LEU A 145 52.86 -33.29 7.24
N CYS A 146 53.56 -34.15 6.52
CA CYS A 146 53.92 -35.49 6.96
C CYS A 146 55.42 -35.69 6.68
N ASP A 147 56.21 -36.02 7.70
CA ASP A 147 57.65 -36.33 7.58
C ASP A 147 58.46 -35.28 6.78
N SER A 148 58.35 -34.00 7.16
CA SER A 148 59.00 -32.88 6.45
C SER A 148 58.59 -32.71 4.97
N ILE A 149 57.52 -33.37 4.50
CA ILE A 149 56.95 -33.22 3.16
C ILE A 149 55.61 -32.50 3.28
N LEU A 150 55.48 -31.37 2.58
CA LEU A 150 54.24 -30.62 2.47
C LEU A 150 53.48 -31.09 1.22
N SER A 151 52.26 -31.58 1.44
CA SER A 151 51.37 -32.12 0.42
C SER A 151 50.04 -31.37 0.36
N PHE A 152 49.40 -31.36 -0.81
CA PHE A 152 48.23 -30.55 -1.10
C PHE A 152 47.07 -31.42 -1.57
N TYR A 153 45.88 -31.18 -1.02
CA TYR A 153 44.65 -31.91 -1.28
C TYR A 153 43.52 -30.93 -1.57
N THR A 154 42.46 -31.41 -2.21
CA THR A 154 41.23 -30.63 -2.46
C THR A 154 40.24 -30.82 -1.31
N LEU A 155 39.46 -29.79 -0.98
CA LEU A 155 38.39 -29.87 0.01
C LEU A 155 37.02 -30.11 -0.66
N PRO A 156 36.05 -30.75 0.01
CA PRO A 156 36.14 -31.38 1.34
C PRO A 156 36.72 -32.81 1.31
N PHE A 157 36.72 -33.49 0.16
CA PHE A 157 36.97 -34.94 0.11
C PHE A 157 38.44 -35.38 0.19
N PHE A 158 39.38 -34.44 0.36
CA PHE A 158 40.82 -34.66 0.44
C PHE A 158 41.40 -35.44 -0.77
N ASP A 159 40.93 -35.15 -2.00
CA ASP A 159 41.53 -35.76 -3.19
C ASP A 159 42.92 -35.16 -3.46
N PRO A 160 43.96 -35.97 -3.76
CA PRO A 160 45.33 -35.50 -3.95
C PRO A 160 45.44 -34.61 -5.19
N ILE A 161 46.07 -33.44 -5.04
CA ILE A 161 46.31 -32.53 -6.16
C ILE A 161 47.49 -33.05 -7.00
N PRO A 162 47.36 -33.14 -8.34
CA PRO A 162 48.46 -33.54 -9.22
C PRO A 162 49.72 -32.68 -9.02
N VAL A 163 50.88 -33.34 -8.94
CA VAL A 163 52.21 -32.70 -8.79
C VAL A 163 52.51 -31.72 -9.92
N SER A 164 51.86 -31.87 -11.08
CA SER A 164 51.96 -30.94 -12.22
C SER A 164 51.34 -29.56 -11.94
N LEU A 165 50.33 -29.49 -11.08
CA LEU A 165 49.67 -28.24 -10.70
C LEU A 165 50.34 -27.61 -9.48
N ILE A 166 50.55 -28.42 -8.44
CA ILE A 166 51.19 -27.99 -7.20
C ILE A 166 52.19 -29.07 -6.73
N PRO A 167 53.51 -28.81 -6.79
CA PRO A 167 54.51 -29.78 -6.41
C PRO A 167 54.60 -29.95 -4.88
N HIS A 168 54.85 -31.18 -4.42
CA HIS A 168 55.17 -31.44 -3.02
C HIS A 168 56.49 -30.78 -2.61
N ILE A 169 56.50 -30.12 -1.45
CA ILE A 169 57.68 -29.40 -0.95
C ILE A 169 58.38 -30.27 0.09
N LYS A 170 59.60 -30.69 -0.21
CA LYS A 170 60.42 -31.52 0.71
C LYS A 170 61.31 -30.67 1.60
N GLY A 171 61.53 -31.14 2.84
CA GLY A 171 62.44 -30.50 3.81
C GLY A 171 61.81 -29.32 4.54
N VAL A 172 60.49 -29.33 4.70
CA VAL A 172 59.72 -28.29 5.41
C VAL A 172 59.80 -28.53 6.91
N SER A 173 60.17 -27.51 7.69
CA SER A 173 60.19 -27.59 9.16
C SER A 173 58.87 -27.11 9.79
N CYS A 174 58.33 -26.00 9.28
CA CYS A 174 57.02 -25.47 9.68
C CYS A 174 56.45 -24.60 8.55
N PHE A 175 55.14 -24.36 8.60
CA PHE A 175 54.43 -23.52 7.65
C PHE A 175 53.26 -22.80 8.34
N SER A 176 52.82 -21.69 7.78
CA SER A 176 51.71 -20.89 8.29
C SER A 176 51.07 -20.07 7.17
N HIS A 177 49.77 -19.83 7.26
CA HIS A 177 49.07 -18.90 6.38
C HIS A 177 49.11 -17.47 6.95
N ASP A 178 48.70 -16.48 6.18
CA ASP A 178 48.57 -15.12 6.68
C ASP A 178 47.30 -14.96 7.53
N ALA A 179 47.46 -14.83 8.85
CA ALA A 179 46.33 -14.68 9.78
C ALA A 179 45.52 -13.39 9.54
N ALA A 180 46.07 -12.39 8.86
CA ALA A 180 45.32 -11.17 8.50
C ALA A 180 44.38 -11.36 7.29
N GLU A 181 44.64 -12.38 6.48
CA GLU A 181 43.86 -12.76 5.30
C GLU A 181 43.00 -14.01 5.54
N GLU A 182 42.90 -14.48 6.79
CA GLU A 182 42.03 -15.60 7.16
C GLU A 182 40.58 -15.30 6.75
N GLY A 183 39.99 -16.17 5.93
CA GLY A 183 38.64 -15.98 5.37
C GLY A 183 38.56 -15.05 4.15
N ARG A 184 39.68 -14.47 3.69
CA ARG A 184 39.74 -13.56 2.54
C ARG A 184 40.60 -14.15 1.41
N ILE A 185 40.33 -13.71 0.18
CA ILE A 185 41.11 -14.06 -1.00
C ILE A 185 41.72 -12.76 -1.55
N GLY A 186 42.98 -12.80 -1.99
CA GLY A 186 43.57 -11.67 -2.69
C GLY A 186 42.82 -11.34 -3.99
N GLU A 187 42.98 -10.13 -4.53
CA GLU A 187 42.36 -9.70 -5.79
C GLU A 187 42.63 -10.66 -6.96
N ASP A 188 43.77 -11.37 -6.91
CA ASP A 188 44.21 -12.37 -7.89
C ASP A 188 43.58 -13.77 -7.72
N GLY A 189 42.71 -13.98 -6.72
CA GLY A 189 42.13 -15.31 -6.45
C GLY A 189 43.05 -16.30 -5.71
N THR A 190 44.20 -15.83 -5.21
CA THR A 190 45.23 -16.67 -4.54
C THR A 190 45.40 -16.33 -3.06
N ILE A 191 45.87 -17.29 -2.25
CA ILE A 191 46.25 -17.10 -0.83
C ILE A 191 47.77 -17.21 -0.68
N GLU A 192 48.34 -16.48 0.28
CA GLU A 192 49.77 -16.57 0.59
C GLU A 192 50.07 -17.56 1.72
N LEU A 193 50.91 -18.55 1.42
CA LEU A 193 51.42 -19.54 2.36
C LEU A 193 52.92 -19.30 2.61
N CYS A 194 53.30 -19.13 3.88
CA CYS A 194 54.69 -19.07 4.29
C CYS A 194 55.18 -20.47 4.68
N VAL A 195 56.22 -20.95 4.01
CA VAL A 195 56.82 -22.27 4.21
C VAL A 195 58.28 -22.10 4.57
N VAL A 196 58.71 -22.69 5.70
CA VAL A 196 60.11 -22.70 6.09
C VAL A 196 60.75 -24.00 5.65
N LYS A 197 61.74 -23.90 4.78
CA LYS A 197 62.55 -25.01 4.27
C LYS A 197 63.96 -24.92 4.84
N ARG A 198 64.23 -25.63 5.94
CA ARG A 198 65.52 -25.67 6.67
C ARG A 198 66.06 -24.29 7.08
N ARG A 199 66.67 -23.55 6.16
CA ARG A 199 67.33 -22.26 6.35
C ARG A 199 66.78 -21.14 5.46
N VAL A 200 65.57 -21.31 4.96
CA VAL A 200 64.93 -20.38 4.02
C VAL A 200 63.44 -20.29 4.31
N VAL A 201 62.87 -19.08 4.34
CA VAL A 201 61.41 -18.87 4.22
C VAL A 201 61.08 -18.67 2.75
N GLN A 202 60.08 -19.40 2.27
CA GLN A 202 59.44 -19.17 0.98
C GLN A 202 58.00 -18.71 1.21
N VAL A 203 57.64 -17.58 0.62
CA VAL A 203 56.27 -17.10 0.54
C VAL A 203 55.69 -17.53 -0.81
N LEU A 204 54.71 -18.41 -0.78
CA LEU A 204 54.07 -19.02 -1.95
C LEU A 204 52.66 -18.45 -2.11
N LYS A 205 52.30 -18.01 -3.32
CA LYS A 205 50.92 -17.74 -3.70
C LYS A 205 50.29 -19.03 -4.21
N ILE A 206 49.19 -19.46 -3.58
CA ILE A 206 48.48 -20.71 -3.87
C ILE A 206 47.09 -20.36 -4.43
N GLY A 207 46.87 -20.70 -5.69
CA GLY A 207 45.56 -20.69 -6.36
C GLY A 207 45.35 -22.02 -7.08
N GLU A 208 45.03 -22.01 -8.37
CA GLU A 208 45.05 -23.22 -9.19
C GLU A 208 46.48 -23.81 -9.33
N HIS A 209 47.47 -22.92 -9.43
CA HIS A 209 48.89 -23.23 -9.44
C HIS A 209 49.60 -22.58 -8.25
N ALA A 210 50.76 -23.11 -7.87
CA ALA A 210 51.61 -22.52 -6.84
C ALA A 210 52.74 -21.67 -7.44
N HIS A 211 52.82 -20.40 -7.04
CA HIS A 211 53.84 -19.46 -7.49
C HIS A 211 54.70 -18.97 -6.33
N LEU A 212 56.03 -18.97 -6.49
CA LEU A 212 56.94 -18.39 -5.50
C LEU A 212 56.94 -16.87 -5.60
N ARG A 213 56.52 -16.18 -4.53
CA ARG A 213 56.50 -14.72 -4.45
C ARG A 213 57.81 -14.15 -3.92
N LYS A 214 58.29 -14.69 -2.79
CA LYS A 214 59.47 -14.17 -2.09
C LYS A 214 60.22 -15.28 -1.37
N GLU A 215 61.55 -15.19 -1.38
CA GLU A 215 62.44 -16.10 -0.68
C GLU A 215 63.38 -15.30 0.23
N LEU A 216 63.52 -15.73 1.49
CA LEU A 216 64.32 -15.04 2.51
C LEU A 216 65.24 -16.05 3.24
N PRO A 217 66.55 -15.77 3.38
CA PRO A 217 67.45 -16.63 4.13
C PRO A 217 67.18 -16.55 5.64
N LEU A 218 67.16 -17.71 6.29
CA LEU A 218 67.06 -17.91 7.74
C LEU A 218 68.23 -18.78 8.23
N PRO A 219 69.34 -18.18 8.69
CA PRO A 219 70.52 -18.95 9.11
C PRO A 219 70.23 -19.95 10.24
N ASP A 220 69.35 -19.58 11.17
CA ASP A 220 69.05 -20.34 12.39
C ASP A 220 67.86 -21.30 12.25
N GLY A 221 67.21 -21.32 11.07
CA GLY A 221 65.98 -22.08 10.84
C GLY A 221 64.80 -21.59 11.70
N ALA A 222 63.69 -22.35 11.67
CA ALA A 222 62.50 -22.03 12.46
C ALA A 222 61.82 -23.29 12.97
N ILE A 223 61.43 -23.27 14.24
CA ILE A 223 60.58 -24.28 14.89
C ILE A 223 59.10 -23.97 14.62
N MET A 224 58.73 -22.69 14.68
CA MET A 224 57.37 -22.20 14.45
C MET A 224 57.41 -20.85 13.74
N ILE A 225 56.40 -20.60 12.91
CA ILE A 225 56.15 -19.30 12.31
C ILE A 225 54.66 -18.93 12.39
N THR A 226 54.39 -17.65 12.57
CA THR A 226 53.05 -17.06 12.43
C THR A 226 53.17 -15.77 11.64
N ARG A 227 52.41 -15.64 10.56
CA ARG A 227 52.41 -14.43 9.73
C ARG A 227 51.17 -13.60 10.03
N TYR A 228 51.38 -12.29 10.13
CA TYR A 228 50.32 -11.30 10.15
C TYR A 228 50.67 -10.16 9.19
N ASN A 229 50.03 -10.15 8.02
CA ASN A 229 50.27 -9.22 6.93
C ASN A 229 51.77 -9.17 6.55
N ARG A 230 52.42 -8.01 6.72
CA ARG A 230 53.84 -7.81 6.38
C ARG A 230 54.82 -8.34 7.42
N ASN A 231 54.35 -8.74 8.60
CA ASN A 231 55.20 -9.14 9.71
C ASN A 231 55.12 -10.66 9.92
N LEU A 232 56.28 -11.30 10.03
CA LEU A 232 56.43 -12.72 10.31
C LEU A 232 57.05 -12.90 11.70
N CYS A 233 56.29 -13.47 12.63
CA CYS A 233 56.78 -13.93 13.91
C CYS A 233 57.41 -15.30 13.75
N LEU A 234 58.66 -15.45 14.13
CA LEU A 234 59.43 -16.69 14.01
C LEU A 234 60.00 -17.06 15.37
N ALA A 235 59.91 -18.34 15.71
CA ALA A 235 60.59 -18.92 16.87
C ALA A 235 61.71 -19.84 16.37
N ASP A 236 62.96 -19.49 16.67
CA ASP A 236 64.11 -20.40 16.50
C ASP A 236 64.39 -21.16 17.82
N ALA A 237 65.48 -21.91 17.88
CA ALA A 237 65.81 -22.69 19.08
C ALA A 237 66.17 -21.84 20.32
N GLN A 238 66.50 -20.55 20.13
CA GLN A 238 67.02 -19.67 21.17
C GLN A 238 66.20 -18.40 21.38
N ASN A 239 65.54 -17.86 20.35
CA ASN A 239 64.88 -16.56 20.35
C ASN A 239 63.62 -16.50 19.46
N TYR A 240 62.66 -15.70 19.89
CA TYR A 240 61.61 -15.16 19.04
C TYR A 240 62.15 -13.96 18.25
N LYS A 241 61.88 -13.93 16.95
CA LYS A 241 62.29 -12.89 16.01
C LYS A 241 61.07 -12.40 15.23
N MET A 242 61.00 -11.10 14.99
CA MET A 242 60.04 -10.48 14.08
C MET A 242 60.73 -10.10 12.79
N ILE A 243 60.24 -10.62 11.67
CA ILE A 243 60.81 -10.37 10.35
C ILE A 243 59.80 -9.57 9.55
N ASN A 244 60.20 -8.38 9.09
CA ASN A 244 59.41 -7.62 8.14
C ASN A 244 59.64 -8.18 6.74
N LEU A 245 58.58 -8.72 6.13
CA LEU A 245 58.64 -9.38 4.82
C LEU A 245 58.88 -8.40 3.67
N GLU A 246 58.67 -7.08 3.81
CA GLU A 246 58.98 -6.11 2.76
C GLU A 246 60.46 -5.69 2.83
N GLN A 247 60.89 -5.24 4.01
CA GLN A 247 62.23 -4.71 4.27
C GLN A 247 63.29 -5.78 4.48
N SER A 248 62.88 -7.04 4.67
CA SER A 248 63.77 -8.19 4.95
C SER A 248 64.65 -7.98 6.19
N SER A 249 64.19 -7.16 7.13
CA SER A 249 64.85 -6.87 8.41
C SER A 249 64.29 -7.78 9.50
N ALA A 250 65.16 -8.29 10.37
CA ALA A 250 64.81 -9.15 11.49
C ALA A 250 65.13 -8.45 12.82
N ILE A 251 64.15 -8.41 13.72
CA ILE A 251 64.27 -7.86 15.07
C ILE A 251 64.12 -9.01 16.06
N THR A 252 65.14 -9.27 16.88
CA THR A 252 65.04 -10.26 17.97
C THR A 252 64.22 -9.67 19.12
N LEU A 253 63.24 -10.42 19.61
CA LEU A 253 62.31 -9.99 20.67
C LEU A 253 62.74 -10.48 22.04
N CYS A 254 62.62 -11.79 22.28
CA CYS A 254 62.89 -12.43 23.57
C CYS A 254 63.37 -13.87 23.36
N ASN A 255 63.97 -14.48 24.39
CA ASN A 255 64.45 -15.85 24.29
C ASN A 255 63.29 -16.84 24.19
N THR A 256 63.44 -17.89 23.38
CA THR A 256 62.51 -19.03 23.43
C THR A 256 62.72 -19.82 24.72
N PRO A 257 61.66 -20.41 25.29
CA PRO A 257 61.78 -21.23 26.49
C PRO A 257 62.67 -22.44 26.21
N LYS A 258 63.72 -22.62 27.02
CA LYS A 258 64.63 -23.76 26.93
C LYS A 258 63.99 -24.97 27.61
N ILE A 259 63.70 -26.02 26.85
CA ILE A 259 63.36 -27.32 27.42
C ILE A 259 64.66 -27.93 27.98
N ALA A 260 64.72 -28.19 29.29
CA ALA A 260 65.86 -28.87 29.89
C ALA A 260 65.91 -30.34 29.42
N VAL A 261 66.94 -30.69 28.65
CA VAL A 261 67.29 -32.08 28.36
C VAL A 261 68.02 -32.63 29.59
N SER A 262 67.51 -33.74 30.16
CA SER A 262 68.15 -34.43 31.28
C SER A 262 69.53 -35.02 30.89
N PRO A 263 70.52 -35.03 31.79
CA PRO A 263 71.88 -35.45 31.47
C PRO A 263 72.00 -36.97 31.58
N SER A 264 71.69 -37.68 30.51
CA SER A 264 72.07 -39.10 30.35
C SER A 264 72.29 -39.36 28.87
N GLY A 265 73.55 -39.55 28.50
CA GLY A 265 73.99 -39.57 27.11
C GLY A 265 73.41 -40.72 26.29
N SER A 266 72.95 -40.40 25.09
CA SER A 266 73.15 -41.20 23.89
C SER A 266 72.77 -40.39 22.66
N THR A 267 73.75 -40.09 21.82
CA THR A 267 73.57 -39.54 20.48
C THR A 267 72.84 -40.56 19.61
N TYR A 268 71.53 -40.38 19.38
CA TYR A 268 70.83 -40.98 18.25
C TYR A 268 69.97 -39.92 17.56
N LEU A 269 70.36 -39.62 16.32
CA LEU A 269 69.49 -39.00 15.32
C LEU A 269 68.38 -40.01 14.99
N GLY A 270 67.15 -39.79 15.47
CA GLY A 270 65.98 -40.55 15.03
C GLY A 270 64.98 -40.94 16.12
N SER A 271 63.76 -40.46 15.94
CA SER A 271 62.49 -40.96 16.48
C SER A 271 62.11 -40.68 17.95
N HIS A 272 60.83 -40.33 18.10
CA HIS A 272 59.99 -40.42 19.30
C HIS A 272 60.39 -39.59 20.53
N ASN A 273 60.23 -38.27 20.40
CA ASN A 273 59.63 -37.46 21.46
C ASN A 273 58.79 -36.37 20.75
N PRO A 274 57.47 -36.25 20.99
CA PRO A 274 56.71 -35.13 20.45
C PRO A 274 57.21 -33.88 21.16
N VAL A 275 58.08 -33.14 20.49
CA VAL A 275 58.39 -31.76 20.89
C VAL A 275 57.07 -31.02 20.80
N SER A 276 56.44 -30.76 21.95
CA SER A 276 55.27 -29.89 22.07
C SER A 276 55.67 -28.50 21.58
N ARG A 277 55.39 -28.22 20.30
CA ARG A 277 55.74 -26.97 19.63
C ARG A 277 54.87 -25.86 20.23
N PRO A 278 55.44 -24.83 20.87
CA PRO A 278 54.65 -23.78 21.50
C PRO A 278 54.02 -22.87 20.44
N VAL A 279 52.69 -22.73 20.46
CA VAL A 279 51.99 -21.54 19.95
C VAL A 279 52.01 -20.51 21.09
N ALA A 280 53.00 -19.62 21.01
CA ALA A 280 53.30 -18.45 21.84
C ALA A 280 52.91 -18.44 23.35
N THR A 281 53.97 -18.57 24.17
CA THR A 281 54.14 -18.17 25.59
C THR A 281 53.90 -19.25 26.66
N VAL A 282 54.94 -19.49 27.48
CA VAL A 282 54.94 -20.24 28.74
C VAL A 282 54.86 -19.22 29.87
N VAL A 283 53.88 -19.33 30.78
CA VAL A 283 53.75 -18.43 31.94
C VAL A 283 54.52 -18.96 33.15
N LYS A 284 54.67 -20.29 33.33
CA LYS A 284 55.52 -20.98 34.33
C LYS A 284 56.06 -22.34 33.86
N GLU A 285 57.03 -22.91 34.60
CA GLU A 285 57.76 -24.16 34.31
C GLU A 285 56.88 -25.40 34.03
N ASP A 286 55.60 -25.39 34.41
CA ASP A 286 54.66 -26.52 34.28
C ASP A 286 53.41 -26.25 33.38
N GLU A 287 53.39 -25.15 32.62
CA GLU A 287 52.22 -24.71 31.83
C GLU A 287 52.52 -24.66 30.31
N PHE A 288 51.63 -25.18 29.45
CA PHE A 288 51.75 -25.07 27.98
C PHE A 288 50.43 -24.63 27.29
N LEU A 289 50.61 -23.92 26.17
CA LEU A 289 49.71 -23.55 25.08
C LEU A 289 48.49 -22.67 25.40
N VAL A 290 48.64 -21.38 25.07
CA VAL A 290 47.62 -20.32 25.01
C VAL A 290 46.96 -20.37 23.63
N VAL A 291 45.65 -20.61 23.58
CA VAL A 291 44.84 -20.43 22.36
C VAL A 291 43.79 -19.35 22.64
N SER A 292 43.85 -18.25 21.89
CA SER A 292 42.85 -17.18 21.92
C SER A 292 42.35 -16.93 20.50
N ASP A 293 41.07 -17.20 20.28
CA ASP A 293 40.33 -16.81 19.07
C ASP A 293 39.02 -16.10 19.42
N ILE A 294 38.73 -15.92 20.72
CA ILE A 294 37.55 -15.20 21.20
C ILE A 294 38.02 -14.16 22.22
N PRO A 295 38.53 -12.99 21.78
CA PRO A 295 38.83 -11.91 22.70
C PRO A 295 37.57 -11.56 23.53
N PRO A 296 37.69 -11.38 24.86
CA PRO A 296 38.92 -11.22 25.63
C PRO A 296 39.40 -12.50 26.36
N TYR A 297 39.03 -13.72 25.95
CA TYR A 297 39.33 -14.95 26.71
C TYR A 297 40.48 -15.78 26.12
N ILE A 298 41.24 -16.40 27.01
CA ILE A 298 42.34 -17.32 26.69
C ILE A 298 42.04 -18.68 27.31
N ALA A 299 42.18 -19.76 26.53
CA ALA A 299 42.14 -21.13 27.03
C ALA A 299 43.55 -21.74 27.06
N ALA A 300 43.88 -22.45 28.15
CA ALA A 300 45.15 -23.16 28.32
C ALA A 300 44.91 -24.61 28.76
N LEU A 301 45.54 -25.57 28.09
CA LEU A 301 45.49 -27.01 28.45
C LEU A 301 46.72 -27.38 29.29
N LEU A 302 46.48 -27.73 30.54
CA LEU A 302 47.52 -28.07 31.51
C LEU A 302 47.80 -29.57 31.55
N ARG A 303 49.04 -29.94 31.95
CA ARG A 303 49.50 -31.34 32.06
C ARG A 303 48.75 -32.17 33.11
N ASN A 304 48.04 -31.51 34.02
CA ASN A 304 47.18 -32.12 35.03
C ASN A 304 45.78 -32.48 34.50
N HIS A 305 45.58 -32.56 33.18
CA HIS A 305 44.30 -32.84 32.52
C HIS A 305 43.22 -31.77 32.80
N THR A 306 43.60 -30.50 32.95
CA THR A 306 42.64 -29.40 33.12
C THR A 306 42.78 -28.35 32.03
N ILE A 307 41.66 -27.75 31.64
CA ILE A 307 41.63 -26.57 30.78
C ILE A 307 41.26 -25.37 31.66
N GLU A 308 42.15 -24.39 31.73
CA GLU A 308 41.89 -23.13 32.42
C GLU A 308 41.56 -22.03 31.43
N ILE A 309 40.51 -21.25 31.74
CA ILE A 309 40.06 -20.12 30.94
C ILE A 309 40.28 -18.84 31.74
N HIS A 310 41.01 -17.90 31.15
CA HIS A 310 41.42 -16.64 31.77
C HIS A 310 40.93 -15.44 30.95
N ASN A 311 40.59 -14.34 31.62
CA ASN A 311 40.37 -13.06 30.95
C ASN A 311 41.74 -12.46 30.57
N PHE A 312 41.98 -12.17 29.30
CA PHE A 312 43.21 -11.55 28.81
C PHE A 312 43.42 -10.14 29.37
N LEU A 313 42.34 -9.37 29.58
CA LEU A 313 42.44 -7.98 30.04
C LEU A 313 42.88 -7.90 31.51
N ASP A 314 42.24 -8.69 32.37
CA ASP A 314 42.43 -8.62 33.83
C ASP A 314 43.25 -9.79 34.40
N GLN A 315 43.65 -10.75 33.56
CA GLN A 315 44.37 -11.98 33.92
C GLN A 315 43.68 -12.86 34.98
N GLN A 316 42.39 -12.60 35.27
CA GLN A 316 41.63 -13.40 36.22
C GLN A 316 41.19 -14.73 35.61
N ARG A 317 41.32 -15.80 36.40
CA ARG A 317 40.82 -17.13 36.06
C ARG A 317 39.29 -17.17 36.18
N LEU A 318 38.62 -17.42 35.07
CA LEU A 318 37.16 -17.45 34.98
C LEU A 318 36.59 -18.86 35.18
N GLN A 319 37.24 -19.88 34.59
CA GLN A 319 36.73 -21.25 34.61
C GLN A 319 37.87 -22.26 34.60
N VAL A 320 37.67 -23.40 35.26
CA VAL A 320 38.53 -24.58 35.18
C VAL A 320 37.67 -25.75 34.76
N ILE A 321 38.04 -26.43 33.68
CA ILE A 321 37.36 -27.61 33.16
C ILE A 321 38.28 -28.81 33.37
N THR A 322 37.88 -29.74 34.23
CA THR A 322 38.61 -31.00 34.46
C THR A 322 38.24 -32.03 33.41
N LEU A 323 39.22 -32.54 32.68
CA LEU A 323 39.05 -33.62 31.71
C LEU A 323 39.16 -34.98 32.39
N ASP A 324 38.48 -35.98 31.84
CA ASP A 324 38.63 -37.37 32.27
C ASP A 324 40.05 -37.86 31.98
N PRO A 325 40.77 -38.47 32.94
CA PRO A 325 42.10 -39.05 32.70
C PRO A 325 42.16 -40.04 31.53
N SER A 326 41.06 -40.74 31.23
CA SER A 326 40.96 -41.70 30.10
C SER A 326 41.05 -41.02 28.73
N PHE A 327 40.75 -39.72 28.63
CA PHE A 327 40.81 -38.96 27.38
C PHE A 327 42.24 -38.76 26.87
N GLU A 328 43.26 -38.85 27.74
CA GLU A 328 44.68 -38.61 27.41
C GLU A 328 44.88 -37.37 26.49
N PRO A 329 44.55 -36.15 26.96
CA PRO A 329 44.59 -34.93 26.16
C PRO A 329 46.00 -34.70 25.57
N ARG A 330 46.10 -34.61 24.25
CA ARG A 330 47.38 -34.47 23.53
C ARG A 330 47.60 -33.06 23.00
N GLY A 331 46.52 -32.34 22.68
CA GLY A 331 46.61 -30.96 22.24
C GLY A 331 45.27 -30.27 22.02
N ILE A 332 45.37 -28.98 21.71
CA ILE A 332 44.26 -28.13 21.25
C ILE A 332 44.56 -27.72 19.81
N SER A 333 43.55 -27.76 18.95
CA SER A 333 43.57 -27.20 17.61
C SER A 333 42.72 -25.94 17.52
N LEU A 334 43.21 -24.96 16.78
CA LEU A 334 42.51 -23.72 16.45
C LEU A 334 42.43 -23.61 14.93
N GLY A 335 41.21 -23.58 14.42
CA GLY A 335 40.94 -23.62 12.99
C GLY A 335 39.73 -22.81 12.57
N HIS A 336 39.22 -23.12 11.38
CA HIS A 336 38.02 -22.46 10.83
C HIS A 336 36.75 -22.77 11.64
N GLY A 337 36.81 -23.81 12.47
CA GLY A 337 35.77 -24.23 13.38
C GLY A 337 34.81 -25.24 12.77
N ILE A 338 34.05 -25.88 13.65
CA ILE A 338 33.09 -26.93 13.33
C ILE A 338 31.71 -26.54 13.87
N SER A 339 30.64 -26.85 13.13
CA SER A 339 29.26 -26.60 13.56
C SER A 339 28.78 -27.76 14.43
N VAL A 340 28.42 -27.44 15.67
CA VAL A 340 28.14 -28.41 16.74
C VAL A 340 26.69 -28.23 17.19
N TRP A 341 25.87 -29.28 17.04
CA TRP A 341 24.49 -29.29 17.52
C TRP A 341 24.40 -29.30 19.06
N MET A 342 23.73 -28.31 19.64
CA MET A 342 23.44 -28.29 21.08
C MET A 342 22.00 -28.72 21.36
N GLU A 343 21.84 -29.91 21.95
CA GLU A 343 20.52 -30.47 22.28
C GLU A 343 19.78 -29.64 23.34
N ASP A 344 20.47 -29.25 24.41
CA ASP A 344 19.91 -28.43 25.49
C ASP A 344 19.39 -27.07 25.01
N LEU A 345 19.98 -26.53 23.93
CA LEU A 345 19.53 -25.31 23.28
C LEU A 345 18.31 -25.59 22.38
N ALA A 346 18.33 -26.71 21.64
CA ALA A 346 17.23 -27.13 20.78
C ALA A 346 15.93 -27.39 21.55
N VAL A 347 16.01 -28.03 22.71
CA VAL A 347 14.85 -28.29 23.58
C VAL A 347 14.22 -26.97 24.04
N ARG A 348 15.02 -25.99 24.47
CA ARG A 348 14.53 -24.70 24.98
C ARG A 348 13.96 -23.80 23.89
N LEU A 349 14.59 -23.80 22.71
CA LEU A 349 14.13 -23.00 21.57
C LEU A 349 13.04 -23.70 20.74
N ARG A 350 12.64 -24.92 21.11
CA ARG A 350 11.60 -25.65 20.39
C ARG A 350 10.27 -24.92 20.47
N LYS A 351 9.70 -24.66 19.31
CA LYS A 351 8.41 -24.00 19.12
C LYS A 351 7.39 -25.00 18.58
N CYS A 352 6.15 -24.90 19.04
CA CYS A 352 5.03 -25.71 18.56
C CYS A 352 3.78 -24.85 18.33
N ALA A 353 2.89 -25.31 17.45
CA ALA A 353 1.60 -24.66 17.26
C ALA A 353 0.68 -24.93 18.46
N TRP A 354 -0.09 -23.92 18.87
CA TRP A 354 -1.02 -24.01 19.98
C TRP A 354 -2.36 -23.34 19.64
N PRO A 355 -3.52 -23.88 20.05
CA PRO A 355 -3.73 -25.20 20.64
C PRO A 355 -3.46 -26.34 19.65
N LYS A 356 -2.99 -27.49 20.14
CA LYS A 356 -2.88 -28.71 19.32
C LYS A 356 -4.30 -29.13 18.92
N GLU A 357 -4.55 -29.31 17.63
CA GLU A 357 -5.84 -29.82 17.19
C GLU A 357 -6.00 -31.25 17.70
N ASN A 358 -7.00 -31.48 18.54
CA ASN A 358 -7.32 -32.83 18.97
C ASN A 358 -7.69 -33.66 17.74
N ASP A 359 -7.11 -34.85 17.64
CA ASP A 359 -7.43 -35.97 16.74
C ASP A 359 -8.95 -36.12 16.52
N THR A 360 -9.51 -35.30 15.65
CA THR A 360 -10.84 -35.47 15.09
C THR A 360 -10.69 -36.02 13.68
N GLY A 361 -9.87 -37.07 13.55
CA GLY A 361 -9.96 -38.11 12.52
C GLY A 361 -9.90 -37.72 11.04
N ASN A 362 -9.68 -36.45 10.69
CA ASN A 362 -9.61 -36.02 9.30
C ASN A 362 -8.40 -35.12 9.10
N SER A 363 -7.35 -35.71 8.51
CA SER A 363 -6.15 -35.09 7.93
C SER A 363 -5.46 -34.06 8.81
N GLU A 364 -4.26 -34.37 9.29
CA GLU A 364 -3.21 -33.35 9.45
C GLU A 364 -3.30 -32.43 8.24
N THR A 365 -3.79 -31.20 8.43
CA THR A 365 -3.87 -30.26 7.31
C THR A 365 -2.43 -30.03 6.85
N ASP A 366 -2.15 -30.17 5.55
CA ASP A 366 -0.80 -30.01 4.97
C ASP A 366 -0.07 -28.75 5.50
N THR A 367 -0.83 -27.73 5.93
CA THR A 367 -0.37 -26.48 6.53
C THR A 367 0.31 -26.60 7.90
N ASP A 368 -0.20 -27.43 8.81
CA ASP A 368 0.39 -27.56 10.16
C ASP A 368 1.69 -28.38 10.09
N SER A 369 1.71 -29.43 9.26
CA SER A 369 2.94 -30.18 8.95
C SER A 369 4.01 -29.30 8.28
N GLU A 370 3.62 -28.41 7.35
CA GLU A 370 4.55 -27.46 6.74
C GLU A 370 5.10 -26.45 7.77
N LEU A 371 4.27 -25.97 8.69
CA LEU A 371 4.67 -25.05 9.76
C LEU A 371 5.64 -25.72 10.74
N GLU A 372 5.34 -26.94 11.19
CA GLU A 372 6.22 -27.72 12.07
C GLU A 372 7.56 -28.02 11.41
N ASN A 373 7.57 -28.35 10.11
CA ASN A 373 8.80 -28.52 9.36
C ASN A 373 9.62 -27.22 9.26
N LYS A 374 8.97 -26.06 9.12
CA LYS A 374 9.65 -24.75 9.13
C LYS A 374 10.26 -24.45 10.50
N LEU A 375 9.49 -24.64 11.57
CA LEU A 375 9.96 -24.44 12.95
C LEU A 375 11.10 -25.41 13.28
N GLY A 376 11.02 -26.66 12.86
CA GLY A 376 12.09 -27.65 13.04
C GLY A 376 13.40 -27.24 12.35
N ARG A 377 13.33 -26.68 11.14
CA ARG A 377 14.52 -26.14 10.43
C ARG A 377 15.09 -24.89 11.12
N GLU A 378 14.23 -24.03 11.65
CA GLU A 378 14.64 -22.83 12.40
C GLU A 378 15.38 -23.21 13.68
N VAL A 379 14.79 -24.08 14.49
CA VAL A 379 15.44 -24.63 15.70
C VAL A 379 16.75 -25.28 15.31
N ALA A 380 16.78 -26.02 14.20
CA ALA A 380 18.00 -26.69 13.79
C ALA A 380 19.15 -25.71 13.48
N ARG A 381 18.83 -24.60 12.83
CA ARG A 381 19.78 -23.54 12.52
C ARG A 381 20.25 -22.79 13.77
N TYR A 382 19.37 -22.57 14.74
CA TYR A 382 19.73 -21.87 15.98
C TYR A 382 20.52 -22.74 16.95
N SER A 383 20.30 -24.05 16.93
CA SER A 383 20.97 -25.00 17.81
C SER A 383 22.35 -25.45 17.33
N THR A 384 22.71 -25.18 16.07
CA THR A 384 24.08 -25.40 15.57
C THR A 384 24.98 -24.22 15.97
N VAL A 385 25.94 -24.48 16.86
CA VAL A 385 26.86 -23.49 17.40
C VAL A 385 28.27 -23.74 16.86
N PRO A 386 28.97 -22.73 16.33
CA PRO A 386 30.33 -22.92 15.84
C PRO A 386 31.32 -23.08 17.02
N ALA A 387 32.10 -24.16 17.01
CA ALA A 387 33.25 -24.39 17.90
C ALA A 387 34.55 -24.17 17.12
N ARG A 388 35.34 -23.16 17.47
CA ARG A 388 36.64 -22.89 16.83
C ARG A 388 37.81 -23.60 17.53
N ILE A 389 37.61 -23.98 18.80
CA ILE A 389 38.59 -24.67 19.63
C ILE A 389 38.21 -26.14 19.75
N LEU A 390 39.11 -27.01 19.31
CA LEU A 390 38.98 -28.46 19.41
C LEU A 390 40.05 -29.02 20.34
N VAL A 391 39.65 -29.85 21.28
CA VAL A 391 40.54 -30.58 22.18
C VAL A 391 40.58 -32.02 21.71
N TYR A 392 41.77 -32.57 21.47
CA TYR A 392 41.90 -33.96 21.03
C TYR A 392 42.76 -34.79 21.98
N GLY A 393 42.28 -36.01 22.19
CA GLY A 393 42.90 -37.05 23.01
C GLY A 393 43.65 -38.05 22.15
N ARG A 394 43.80 -39.27 22.66
CA ARG A 394 44.41 -40.38 21.92
C ARG A 394 43.58 -40.84 20.71
N ASP A 395 42.28 -40.98 20.91
CA ASP A 395 41.32 -41.53 19.95
C ASP A 395 39.98 -40.75 19.91
N SER A 396 39.86 -39.69 20.72
CA SER A 396 38.63 -38.90 20.89
C SER A 396 38.86 -37.40 20.64
N VAL A 397 37.80 -36.69 20.24
CA VAL A 397 37.82 -35.23 19.98
C VAL A 397 36.63 -34.56 20.65
N MET A 398 36.87 -33.45 21.34
CA MET A 398 35.88 -32.61 22.00
C MET A 398 35.91 -31.19 21.42
N ALA A 399 34.75 -30.54 21.30
CA ALA A 399 34.60 -29.13 20.95
C ALA A 399 34.39 -28.28 22.19
N GLN A 400 35.03 -27.11 22.24
CA GLN A 400 34.69 -26.08 23.21
C GLN A 400 33.64 -25.12 22.63
N LEU A 401 32.53 -24.98 23.34
CA LEU A 401 31.41 -24.14 22.96
C LEU A 401 31.18 -23.05 24.00
N ALA A 402 30.84 -21.84 23.54
CA ALA A 402 30.30 -20.81 24.42
C ALA A 402 28.90 -21.21 24.88
N THR A 403 28.65 -21.17 26.18
CA THR A 403 27.35 -21.55 26.75
C THR A 403 26.29 -20.52 26.33
N PRO A 404 25.24 -20.90 25.58
CA PRO A 404 24.12 -20.02 25.22
C PRO A 404 23.52 -19.30 26.43
N LEU A 405 23.04 -18.06 26.23
CA LEU A 405 22.43 -17.26 27.29
C LEU A 405 21.22 -17.98 27.89
N VAL A 406 20.37 -18.56 27.04
CA VAL A 406 19.15 -19.23 27.49
C VAL A 406 19.42 -20.37 28.47
N ILE A 407 20.49 -21.15 28.29
CA ILE A 407 20.81 -22.25 29.20
C ILE A 407 21.21 -21.70 30.59
N GLN A 408 21.97 -20.60 30.61
CA GLN A 408 22.41 -19.98 31.86
C GLN A 408 21.24 -19.34 32.61
N VAL A 409 20.39 -18.61 31.89
CA VAL A 409 19.26 -17.88 32.47
C VAL A 409 18.15 -18.83 32.90
N ASP A 410 17.86 -19.88 32.11
CA ASP A 410 16.79 -20.84 32.39
C ASP A 410 17.00 -21.57 33.74
N GLN A 411 18.25 -21.87 34.12
CA GLN A 411 18.58 -22.41 35.44
C GLN A 411 18.27 -21.43 36.59
N LEU A 412 18.51 -20.14 36.38
CA LEU A 412 18.15 -19.09 37.35
C LEU A 412 16.63 -18.96 37.46
N LEU A 413 15.91 -19.08 36.34
CA LEU A 413 14.44 -19.06 36.32
C LEU A 413 13.84 -20.27 37.02
N ASP A 414 14.41 -21.46 36.87
CA ASP A 414 13.95 -22.67 37.58
C ASP A 414 14.15 -22.56 39.10
N THR A 415 15.15 -21.80 39.54
CA THR A 415 15.39 -21.48 40.96
C THR A 415 14.63 -20.23 41.45
N ASN A 416 13.75 -19.66 40.62
CA ASN A 416 12.95 -18.47 40.90
C ASN A 416 13.76 -17.19 41.18
N ARG A 417 14.99 -17.09 40.66
CA ARG A 417 15.86 -15.90 40.75
C ARG A 417 15.68 -15.00 39.53
N ILE A 418 14.49 -14.42 39.41
CA ILE A 418 14.06 -13.71 38.19
C ILE A 418 14.87 -12.42 37.97
N GLU A 419 15.19 -11.65 39.02
CA GLU A 419 15.93 -10.38 38.88
C GLU A 419 17.32 -10.57 38.27
N GLU A 420 18.10 -11.53 38.75
CA GLU A 420 19.44 -11.84 38.22
C GLU A 420 19.37 -12.37 36.78
N ALA A 421 18.36 -13.19 36.49
CA ALA A 421 18.07 -13.65 35.13
C ALA A 421 17.80 -12.48 34.17
N MET A 422 17.05 -11.47 34.64
CA MET A 422 16.70 -10.29 33.87
C MET A 422 17.88 -9.35 33.65
N GLU A 423 18.74 -9.15 34.66
CA GLU A 423 19.98 -8.38 34.50
C GLU A 423 20.90 -8.99 33.43
N MET A 424 21.05 -10.32 33.44
CA MET A 424 21.84 -11.03 32.44
C MET A 424 21.25 -10.90 31.03
N ALA A 425 19.93 -11.02 30.90
CA ALA A 425 19.24 -10.87 29.63
C ALA A 425 19.36 -9.43 29.07
N ASP A 426 19.22 -8.41 29.92
CA ASP A 426 19.37 -7.01 29.51
C ASP A 426 20.84 -6.68 29.13
N GLN A 427 21.83 -7.21 29.84
CA GLN A 427 23.25 -7.10 29.48
C GLN A 427 23.53 -7.71 28.10
N ALA A 428 23.00 -8.91 27.84
CA ALA A 428 23.15 -9.57 26.54
C ALA A 428 22.47 -8.81 25.40
N ARG A 429 21.27 -8.25 25.63
CA ARG A 429 20.57 -7.41 24.65
C ARG A 429 21.36 -6.15 24.32
N ASN A 430 21.96 -5.50 25.32
CA ASN A 430 22.73 -4.26 25.11
C ASN A 430 24.08 -4.51 24.41
N ALA A 431 24.63 -5.72 24.52
CA ALA A 431 25.85 -6.14 23.83
C ALA A 431 25.60 -6.55 22.35
N MET A 432 24.35 -6.62 21.91
CA MET A 432 23.96 -7.04 20.56
C MET A 432 24.34 -5.97 19.52
N SER A 433 25.19 -6.33 18.54
CA SER A 433 25.38 -5.51 17.34
C SER A 433 24.21 -5.71 16.37
N VAL A 434 23.86 -4.69 15.58
CA VAL A 434 22.76 -4.72 14.59
C VAL A 434 23.15 -5.52 13.32
N ASP A 435 24.11 -6.43 13.43
CA ASP A 435 24.50 -7.27 12.31
C ASP A 435 23.46 -8.38 12.17
N ASN A 436 22.82 -8.48 10.99
CA ASN A 436 21.83 -9.52 10.60
C ASN A 436 22.49 -10.92 10.47
N SER A 437 23.25 -11.32 11.48
CA SER A 437 23.90 -12.62 11.58
C SER A 437 22.96 -13.66 12.19
N VAL A 438 23.24 -14.94 11.94
CA VAL A 438 22.52 -16.07 12.55
C VAL A 438 22.55 -15.99 14.09
N TYR A 439 23.63 -15.45 14.65
CA TYR A 439 23.77 -15.21 16.09
C TYR A 439 22.76 -14.18 16.62
N GLY A 440 22.48 -13.12 15.85
CA GLY A 440 21.49 -12.11 16.21
C GLY A 440 20.06 -12.68 16.23
N GLU A 441 19.66 -13.39 15.17
CA GLU A 441 18.34 -14.05 15.10
C GLU A 441 18.15 -15.06 16.24
N ARG A 442 19.18 -15.87 16.50
CA ARG A 442 19.21 -16.83 17.60
C ARG A 442 19.08 -16.13 18.96
N LEU A 443 19.91 -15.12 19.23
CA LEU A 443 19.90 -14.39 20.50
C LEU A 443 18.53 -13.73 20.75
N GLN A 444 17.90 -13.18 19.71
CA GLN A 444 16.54 -12.67 19.82
C GLN A 444 15.55 -13.77 20.22
N SER A 445 15.63 -14.96 19.61
CA SER A 445 14.77 -16.09 19.99
C SER A 445 15.07 -16.61 21.41
N GLU A 446 16.32 -16.56 21.87
CA GLU A 446 16.70 -16.86 23.26
C GLU A 446 16.10 -15.85 24.23
N LEU A 447 16.17 -14.55 23.92
CA LEU A 447 15.59 -13.48 24.72
C LEU A 447 14.06 -13.56 24.76
N ASP A 448 13.41 -13.87 23.64
CA ASP A 448 11.95 -14.05 23.58
C ASP A 448 11.50 -15.17 24.52
N TYR A 449 12.19 -16.33 24.50
CA TYR A 449 11.91 -17.42 25.44
C TYR A 449 12.11 -17.00 26.91
N ILE A 450 13.22 -16.33 27.22
CA ILE A 450 13.54 -15.86 28.59
C ILE A 450 12.46 -14.91 29.08
N PHE A 451 12.12 -13.88 28.31
CA PHE A 451 11.11 -12.89 28.71
C PHE A 451 9.71 -13.50 28.84
N GLN A 452 9.33 -14.42 27.95
CA GLN A 452 8.07 -15.15 28.05
C GLN A 452 8.01 -16.02 29.31
N LYS A 453 9.05 -16.82 29.58
CA LYS A 453 9.14 -17.67 30.78
C LYS A 453 9.11 -16.84 32.06
N SER A 454 9.94 -15.79 32.15
CA SER A 454 9.97 -14.86 33.30
C SER A 454 8.63 -14.19 33.54
N GLY A 455 7.97 -13.71 32.47
CA GLY A 455 6.67 -13.06 32.58
C GLY A 455 5.58 -14.01 33.11
N LEU A 456 5.56 -15.28 32.70
CA LEU A 456 4.62 -16.26 33.24
C LEU A 456 4.92 -16.65 34.71
N LEU A 457 6.19 -16.66 35.10
CA LEU A 457 6.57 -16.88 36.51
C LEU A 457 6.13 -15.70 37.39
N LEU A 458 6.32 -14.45 36.96
CA LEU A 458 5.81 -13.28 37.67
C LEU A 458 4.28 -13.24 37.71
N LEU A 459 3.61 -13.72 36.65
CA LEU A 459 2.16 -13.85 36.62
C LEU A 459 1.66 -14.79 37.72
N LYS A 460 2.34 -15.91 37.95
CA LYS A 460 2.06 -16.84 39.06
C LYS A 460 2.20 -16.18 40.43
N GLU A 461 3.10 -15.21 40.55
CA GLU A 461 3.32 -14.42 41.77
C GLU A 461 2.36 -13.22 41.91
N THR A 462 1.39 -13.06 40.99
CA THR A 462 0.41 -11.97 40.94
C THR A 462 1.01 -10.57 40.72
N VAL A 463 2.24 -10.49 40.21
CA VAL A 463 2.89 -9.23 39.82
C VAL A 463 2.52 -8.90 38.37
N PHE A 464 1.28 -8.48 38.15
CA PHE A 464 0.69 -8.38 36.80
C PHE A 464 1.35 -7.35 35.87
N GLU A 465 1.72 -6.18 36.39
CA GLU A 465 2.26 -5.10 35.55
C GLU A 465 3.63 -5.47 34.97
N ASP A 466 4.55 -5.95 35.80
CA ASP A 466 5.87 -6.39 35.35
C ASP A 466 5.78 -7.66 34.50
N ALA A 467 4.90 -8.61 34.89
CA ALA A 467 4.65 -9.81 34.10
C ALA A 467 4.26 -9.46 32.66
N PHE A 468 3.26 -8.59 32.46
CA PHE A 468 2.79 -8.25 31.12
C PHE A 468 3.78 -7.38 30.33
N GLN A 469 4.58 -6.55 31.00
CA GLN A 469 5.70 -5.86 30.35
C GLN A 469 6.74 -6.86 29.82
N LEU A 470 7.09 -7.89 30.59
CA LEU A 470 8.03 -8.93 30.13
C LEU A 470 7.43 -9.77 28.99
N LEU A 471 6.17 -10.19 29.11
CA LEU A 471 5.49 -10.93 28.04
C LEU A 471 5.42 -10.12 26.73
N SER A 472 5.24 -8.80 26.84
CA SER A 472 5.28 -7.88 25.70
C SER A 472 6.69 -7.75 25.10
N LYS A 473 7.74 -7.68 25.93
CA LYS A 473 9.14 -7.68 25.47
C LYS A 473 9.52 -8.98 24.77
N GLY A 474 8.98 -10.11 25.23
CA GLY A 474 9.19 -11.43 24.64
C GLY A 474 8.28 -11.77 23.46
N ASN A 475 7.52 -10.82 22.92
CA ASN A 475 6.63 -11.02 21.77
C ASN A 475 5.61 -12.18 21.96
N LEU A 476 5.07 -12.35 23.18
CA LEU A 476 3.98 -13.31 23.41
C LEU A 476 2.74 -12.89 22.62
N ASP A 477 2.10 -13.83 21.93
CA ASP A 477 0.83 -13.59 21.25
C ASP A 477 -0.27 -13.16 22.26
N PRO A 478 -0.89 -11.98 22.07
CA PRO A 478 -1.90 -11.47 23.01
C PRO A 478 -3.09 -12.40 23.24
N ARG A 479 -3.42 -13.27 22.27
CA ARG A 479 -4.52 -14.24 22.38
C ARG A 479 -4.28 -15.29 23.46
N VAL A 480 -3.01 -15.63 23.70
CA VAL A 480 -2.60 -16.58 24.73
C VAL A 480 -2.91 -16.01 26.11
N LEU A 481 -2.54 -14.75 26.35
CA LEU A 481 -2.84 -14.07 27.60
C LEU A 481 -4.34 -13.86 27.77
N LEU A 482 -5.05 -13.44 26.71
CA LEU A 482 -6.51 -13.30 26.73
C LEU A 482 -7.21 -14.62 27.11
N SER A 483 -6.69 -15.78 26.70
CA SER A 483 -7.26 -17.09 27.08
C SER A 483 -7.31 -17.33 28.59
N ARG A 484 -6.50 -16.62 29.39
CA ARG A 484 -6.51 -16.71 30.85
C ARG A 484 -7.62 -15.86 31.49
N PHE A 485 -8.20 -14.91 30.75
CA PHE A 485 -9.30 -14.07 31.19
C PHE A 485 -10.61 -14.54 30.55
N GLN A 486 -11.29 -15.48 31.20
CA GLN A 486 -12.51 -16.10 30.67
C GLN A 486 -13.62 -15.08 30.38
N GLU A 487 -13.65 -13.96 31.10
CA GLU A 487 -14.63 -12.87 30.94
C GLU A 487 -14.55 -12.19 29.55
N PHE A 488 -13.35 -12.05 28.98
CA PHE A 488 -13.13 -11.33 27.72
C PHE A 488 -13.03 -12.26 26.52
N PHE A 489 -12.48 -13.45 26.77
CA PHE A 489 -12.06 -14.41 25.76
C PHE A 489 -13.22 -15.04 24.98
N GLN A 490 -12.92 -15.45 23.74
CA GLN A 490 -13.79 -16.28 22.92
C GLN A 490 -12.96 -17.44 22.37
N PRO A 491 -13.41 -18.72 22.50
CA PRO A 491 -12.64 -19.88 22.06
C PRO A 491 -12.18 -19.81 20.61
N GLN A 492 -13.02 -19.24 19.73
CA GLN A 492 -12.74 -19.08 18.31
C GLN A 492 -11.47 -18.26 18.02
N TRP A 493 -11.05 -17.35 18.91
CA TRP A 493 -9.90 -16.48 18.70
C TRP A 493 -8.57 -17.25 18.58
N LEU A 494 -8.48 -18.44 19.17
CA LEU A 494 -7.28 -19.28 19.10
C LEU A 494 -7.06 -19.92 17.73
N HIS A 495 -8.13 -20.08 16.94
CA HIS A 495 -8.07 -20.71 15.62
C HIS A 495 -7.96 -19.70 14.48
N VAL A 496 -7.98 -18.40 14.79
CA VAL A 496 -7.83 -17.34 13.78
C VAL A 496 -6.40 -17.32 13.26
N SER A 497 -6.21 -17.15 11.95
CA SER A 497 -4.87 -17.00 11.35
C SER A 497 -4.22 -15.66 11.76
N PRO A 498 -2.90 -15.61 11.99
CA PRO A 498 -1.93 -16.71 11.93
C PRO A 498 -2.05 -17.68 13.13
N ARG A 499 -1.63 -18.94 12.95
CA ARG A 499 -1.52 -19.93 14.04
C ARG A 499 -0.62 -19.39 15.16
N ILE A 500 -1.02 -19.60 16.41
CA ILE A 500 -0.22 -19.22 17.58
C ILE A 500 0.93 -20.21 17.70
N VAL A 501 2.14 -19.70 17.88
CA VAL A 501 3.35 -20.50 18.06
C VAL A 501 3.93 -20.18 19.43
N LEU A 502 4.17 -21.20 20.25
CA LEU A 502 4.71 -21.08 21.60
C LEU A 502 5.93 -21.97 21.77
N PHE A 503 6.86 -21.53 22.63
CA PHE A 503 7.94 -22.40 23.09
C PHE A 503 7.39 -23.53 23.96
N GLU A 504 7.95 -24.73 23.85
CA GLU A 504 7.49 -25.92 24.59
C GLU A 504 7.58 -25.69 26.11
N GLY A 505 8.69 -25.14 26.62
CA GLY A 505 8.83 -24.81 28.04
C GLY A 505 7.88 -23.71 28.54
N VAL A 506 7.49 -22.77 27.66
CA VAL A 506 6.47 -21.74 27.98
C VAL A 506 5.09 -22.37 28.04
N LEU A 507 4.79 -23.31 27.13
CA LEU A 507 3.54 -24.05 27.10
C LEU A 507 3.36 -24.95 28.33
N GLU A 508 4.42 -25.60 28.81
CA GLU A 508 4.38 -26.39 30.05
C GLU A 508 3.97 -25.54 31.26
N ILE A 509 4.51 -24.33 31.39
CA ILE A 509 4.14 -23.40 32.45
C ILE A 509 2.70 -22.93 32.25
N LEU A 510 2.33 -22.57 31.03
CA LEU A 510 0.97 -22.14 30.70
C LEU A 510 -0.08 -23.20 31.02
N ASN A 511 0.20 -24.48 30.77
CA ASN A 511 -0.71 -25.59 31.09
C ASN A 511 -0.85 -25.82 32.61
N ARG A 512 0.18 -25.48 33.40
CA ARG A 512 0.11 -25.50 34.87
C ARG A 512 -0.61 -24.29 35.44
N LEU A 513 -0.71 -23.20 34.69
CA LEU A 513 -1.42 -21.98 35.06
C LEU A 513 -2.91 -22.10 34.67
N GLY A 514 -3.80 -22.00 35.66
CA GLY A 514 -5.25 -21.95 35.43
C GLY A 514 -5.73 -20.62 34.85
N SER A 515 -6.99 -20.26 35.10
CA SER A 515 -7.48 -18.92 34.79
C SER A 515 -6.85 -17.86 35.71
N ILE A 516 -7.03 -16.58 35.38
CA ILE A 516 -6.53 -15.49 36.25
C ILE A 516 -7.16 -15.56 37.65
N GLU A 517 -8.41 -15.99 37.75
CA GLU A 517 -9.12 -16.24 39.00
C GLU A 517 -8.47 -17.38 39.79
N ASP A 518 -8.10 -18.47 39.13
CA ASP A 518 -7.39 -19.60 39.76
C ASP A 518 -6.00 -19.19 40.28
N ILE A 519 -5.29 -18.34 39.53
CA ILE A 519 -3.96 -17.82 39.92
C ILE A 519 -4.08 -16.96 41.18
N VAL A 520 -5.05 -16.04 41.20
CA VAL A 520 -5.31 -15.19 42.37
C VAL A 520 -5.74 -16.04 43.56
N ALA A 521 -6.67 -17.00 43.36
CA ALA A 521 -7.13 -17.90 44.41
C ALA A 521 -5.98 -18.73 44.99
N SER A 522 -5.14 -19.33 44.14
CA SER A 522 -4.00 -20.15 44.58
C SER A 522 -2.95 -19.33 45.35
N ASN A 523 -2.70 -18.08 44.93
CA ASN A 523 -1.79 -17.18 45.65
C ASN A 523 -2.33 -16.82 47.04
N ILE A 524 -3.63 -16.49 47.10
CA ILE A 524 -4.31 -16.17 48.36
C ILE A 524 -4.29 -17.39 49.30
N GLU A 525 -4.61 -18.59 48.80
CA GLU A 525 -4.56 -19.83 49.59
C GLU A 525 -3.15 -20.10 50.14
N LYS A 526 -2.12 -19.90 49.32
CA LYS A 526 -0.71 -20.11 49.71
C LYS A 526 -0.26 -19.14 50.80
N ASN A 527 -0.67 -17.88 50.74
CA ASN A 527 -0.19 -16.83 51.64
C ASN A 527 -1.06 -16.63 52.90
N TYR A 528 -2.35 -16.95 52.84
CA TYR A 528 -3.32 -16.66 53.92
C TYR A 528 -4.07 -17.90 54.47
N GLY A 529 -3.96 -19.07 53.84
CA GLY A 529 -4.57 -20.34 54.31
C GLY A 529 -6.10 -20.43 54.09
N LYS A 530 -6.66 -21.64 54.27
CA LYS A 530 -8.12 -21.88 54.21
C LYS A 530 -8.75 -21.54 55.56
N GLN A 531 -9.58 -20.50 55.65
CA GLN A 531 -10.43 -20.28 56.83
C GLN A 531 -11.83 -20.84 56.59
N GLU A 532 -12.35 -21.57 57.58
CA GLU A 532 -13.72 -22.07 57.61
C GLU A 532 -14.72 -20.90 57.63
N GLU A 533 -15.76 -21.04 56.81
CA GLU A 533 -16.82 -20.06 56.63
C GLU A 533 -17.61 -19.86 57.93
N GLU A 534 -17.31 -18.79 58.67
CA GLU A 534 -18.28 -18.23 59.61
C GLU A 534 -18.68 -16.81 59.21
N SER A 535 -19.93 -16.74 58.71
CA SER A 535 -20.88 -15.64 58.89
C SER A 535 -20.64 -14.34 58.11
N GLN A 536 -21.26 -14.26 56.93
CA GLN A 536 -22.12 -13.15 56.45
C GLN A 536 -21.64 -11.68 56.50
N LYS A 537 -20.36 -11.42 56.73
CA LYS A 537 -19.67 -10.16 56.41
C LYS A 537 -18.66 -10.43 55.30
N ARG A 538 -18.59 -9.53 54.30
CA ARG A 538 -17.54 -9.56 53.26
C ARG A 538 -16.19 -9.78 53.94
N SER A 539 -15.55 -10.91 53.67
CA SER A 539 -14.24 -11.18 54.27
C SER A 539 -13.21 -10.25 53.62
N PRO A 540 -12.22 -9.72 54.37
CA PRO A 540 -11.12 -8.95 53.79
C PRO A 540 -10.37 -9.66 52.65
N ILE A 541 -10.46 -10.99 52.62
CA ILE A 541 -9.91 -11.86 51.56
C ILE A 541 -10.69 -11.71 50.26
N MET A 542 -12.03 -11.61 50.31
CA MET A 542 -12.85 -11.33 49.13
C MET A 542 -12.54 -9.95 48.55
N ASP A 543 -12.32 -8.94 49.41
CA ASP A 543 -11.95 -7.59 48.97
C ASP A 543 -10.55 -7.60 48.33
N LEU A 544 -9.57 -8.32 48.90
CA LEU A 544 -8.24 -8.49 48.31
C LEU A 544 -8.29 -9.21 46.95
N SER A 545 -9.09 -10.26 46.82
CA SER A 545 -9.30 -10.95 45.54
C SER A 545 -9.90 -10.02 44.48
N CYS A 546 -10.86 -9.17 44.86
CA CYS A 546 -11.42 -8.17 43.94
C CYS A 546 -10.37 -7.14 43.50
N VAL A 547 -9.53 -6.67 44.44
CA VAL A 547 -8.45 -5.72 44.15
C VAL A 547 -7.41 -6.34 43.20
N LEU A 548 -6.98 -7.58 43.45
CA LEU A 548 -6.01 -8.27 42.59
C LEU A 548 -6.57 -8.50 41.18
N LEU A 549 -7.84 -8.91 41.07
CA LEU A 549 -8.49 -9.07 39.76
C LEU A 549 -8.63 -7.73 39.02
N ASN A 550 -8.93 -6.63 39.72
CA ASN A 550 -8.95 -5.31 39.11
C ASN A 550 -7.55 -4.86 38.65
N ASN A 551 -6.51 -5.10 39.45
CA ASN A 551 -5.12 -4.84 39.06
C ASN A 551 -4.73 -5.66 37.82
N ALA A 552 -5.15 -6.92 37.73
CA ALA A 552 -4.94 -7.76 36.55
C ALA A 552 -5.65 -7.19 35.31
N ARG A 553 -6.90 -6.72 35.45
CA ARG A 553 -7.66 -6.05 34.36
C ARG A 553 -7.02 -4.72 33.93
N ASP A 554 -6.49 -3.94 34.87
CA ASP A 554 -5.76 -2.69 34.60
C ASP A 554 -4.45 -2.96 33.85
N ALA A 555 -3.67 -3.95 34.31
CA ALA A 555 -2.46 -4.37 33.63
C ALA A 555 -2.77 -4.90 32.22
N LEU A 556 -3.82 -5.70 32.06
CA LEU A 556 -4.24 -6.23 30.75
C LEU A 556 -4.62 -5.10 29.79
N GLN A 557 -5.34 -4.08 30.25
CA GLN A 557 -5.66 -2.91 29.43
C GLN A 557 -4.38 -2.24 28.91
N LYS A 558 -3.43 -1.92 29.80
CA LYS A 558 -2.15 -1.29 29.43
C LYS A 558 -1.37 -2.14 28.43
N TYR A 559 -1.34 -3.46 28.64
CA TYR A 559 -0.71 -4.41 27.73
C TYR A 559 -1.34 -4.41 26.34
N LEU A 560 -2.67 -4.51 26.25
CA LEU A 560 -3.39 -4.50 24.97
C LEU A 560 -3.23 -3.17 24.23
N GLU A 561 -3.23 -2.02 24.93
CA GLU A 561 -2.96 -0.71 24.34
C GLU A 561 -1.52 -0.58 23.82
N MET A 562 -0.56 -1.20 24.49
CA MET A 562 0.84 -1.26 24.05
C MET A 562 0.99 -2.14 22.81
N GLU A 563 0.41 -3.35 22.79
CA GLU A 563 0.45 -4.26 21.64
C GLU A 563 -0.29 -3.68 20.43
N ARG A 564 -1.45 -3.03 20.65
CA ARG A 564 -2.17 -2.30 19.60
C ARG A 564 -1.27 -1.26 18.94
N ARG A 565 -0.47 -0.50 19.70
CA ARG A 565 0.46 0.51 19.16
C ARG A 565 1.62 -0.10 18.37
N LYS A 566 2.12 -1.28 18.77
CA LYS A 566 3.19 -1.98 18.03
C LYS A 566 2.72 -2.47 16.67
N LEU A 567 1.49 -2.98 16.59
CA LEU A 567 0.92 -3.57 15.37
C LEU A 567 0.33 -2.50 14.41
N GLN A 568 0.08 -1.28 14.91
CA GLN A 568 -0.39 -0.13 14.10
C GLN A 568 0.73 0.40 13.19
N GLY A 569 0.92 -0.25 12.04
CA GLY A 569 1.91 0.12 11.02
C GLY A 569 2.37 -1.03 10.13
N ASN A 570 1.99 -2.26 10.45
CA ASN A 570 2.49 -3.48 9.82
C ASN A 570 1.46 -4.16 8.87
N THR A 571 1.95 -5.16 8.13
CA THR A 571 1.29 -5.93 7.08
C THR A 571 -0.10 -6.52 7.42
N ARG A 572 -0.96 -6.71 6.39
CA ARG A 572 -2.33 -7.31 6.44
C ARG A 572 -2.51 -8.61 7.25
N LYS A 573 -1.44 -9.34 7.56
CA LYS A 573 -1.52 -10.57 8.37
C LYS A 573 -1.80 -10.29 9.86
N GLU A 574 -1.53 -9.08 10.32
CA GLU A 574 -1.72 -8.66 11.72
C GLU A 574 -3.13 -8.10 11.96
N ASP A 575 -3.91 -7.86 10.91
CA ASP A 575 -5.28 -7.33 10.97
C ASP A 575 -6.21 -8.23 11.80
N SER A 576 -6.04 -9.54 11.72
CA SER A 576 -6.82 -10.51 12.50
C SER A 576 -6.47 -10.49 13.99
N ILE A 577 -5.22 -10.21 14.35
CA ILE A 577 -4.80 -10.06 15.74
C ILE A 577 -5.31 -8.72 16.29
N LEU A 578 -5.23 -7.66 15.49
CA LEU A 578 -5.81 -6.36 15.82
C LEU A 578 -7.33 -6.43 16.05
N GLU A 579 -8.06 -7.24 15.26
CA GLU A 579 -9.50 -7.48 15.51
C GLU A 579 -9.74 -8.05 16.91
N VAL A 580 -8.95 -9.03 17.34
CA VAL A 580 -9.07 -9.64 18.67
C VAL A 580 -8.73 -8.62 19.77
N ILE A 581 -7.64 -7.87 19.60
CA ILE A 581 -7.20 -6.84 20.56
C ILE A 581 -8.26 -5.75 20.70
N ASP A 582 -8.73 -5.17 19.60
CA ASP A 582 -9.71 -4.08 19.63
C ASP A 582 -11.06 -4.57 20.20
N THR A 583 -11.48 -5.79 19.87
CA THR A 583 -12.70 -6.41 20.42
C THR A 583 -12.57 -6.64 21.93
N ALA A 584 -11.41 -7.12 22.40
CA ALA A 584 -11.16 -7.31 23.82
C ALA A 584 -11.08 -5.98 24.58
N LEU A 585 -10.37 -4.98 24.05
CA LEU A 585 -10.28 -3.63 24.61
C LEU A 585 -11.65 -3.00 24.78
N LEU A 586 -12.53 -3.10 23.77
CA LEU A 586 -13.88 -2.58 23.89
C LEU A 586 -14.66 -3.25 25.04
N LYS A 587 -14.56 -4.57 25.20
CA LYS A 587 -15.19 -5.28 26.32
C LYS A 587 -14.62 -4.80 27.67
N VAL A 588 -13.31 -4.62 27.77
CA VAL A 588 -12.66 -4.09 28.99
C VAL A 588 -13.18 -2.69 29.33
N TYR A 589 -13.26 -1.78 28.35
CA TYR A 589 -13.77 -0.43 28.58
C TYR A 589 -15.25 -0.41 28.95
N VAL A 590 -16.07 -1.30 28.38
CA VAL A 590 -17.49 -1.43 28.74
C VAL A 590 -17.65 -1.88 30.20
N ILE A 591 -16.85 -2.83 30.67
CA ILE A 591 -16.90 -3.29 32.08
C ILE A 591 -16.44 -2.19 33.05
N LYS A 592 -15.44 -1.38 32.66
CA LYS A 592 -14.95 -0.24 33.48
C LYS A 592 -15.84 1.01 33.43
N GLU A 593 -16.89 0.99 32.60
CA GLU A 593 -17.80 2.11 32.37
C GLU A 593 -17.11 3.39 31.83
N ASP A 594 -15.96 3.26 31.15
CA ASP A 594 -15.21 4.40 30.60
C ASP A 594 -15.71 4.80 29.19
N GLU A 595 -16.72 5.68 29.14
CA GLU A 595 -17.28 6.17 27.87
C GLU A 595 -16.27 6.91 27.00
N LYS A 596 -15.29 7.61 27.59
CA LYS A 596 -14.31 8.38 26.80
C LYS A 596 -13.42 7.46 26.00
N SER A 597 -12.95 6.39 26.62
CA SER A 597 -12.10 5.39 25.96
C SER A 597 -12.88 4.56 24.93
N ILE A 598 -14.15 4.24 25.20
CA ILE A 598 -15.04 3.60 24.22
C ILE A 598 -15.17 4.47 22.96
N HIS A 599 -15.51 5.75 23.14
CA HIS A 599 -15.66 6.67 22.01
C HIS A 599 -14.32 6.94 21.30
N GLY A 600 -13.22 7.03 22.05
CA GLY A 600 -11.87 7.20 21.51
C GLY A 600 -11.48 6.04 20.60
N LEU A 601 -11.70 4.80 21.04
CA LEU A 601 -11.39 3.59 20.26
C LEU A 601 -12.25 3.50 19.00
N LEU A 602 -13.56 3.71 19.11
CA LEU A 602 -14.50 3.54 17.99
C LEU A 602 -14.41 4.64 16.94
N LYS A 603 -13.99 5.87 17.30
CA LYS A 603 -13.77 6.97 16.36
C LYS A 603 -12.45 6.83 15.59
N GLN A 604 -11.48 6.11 16.14
CA GLN A 604 -10.22 5.78 15.48
C GLN A 604 -10.41 4.59 14.52
N PRO A 605 -9.50 4.40 13.53
CA PRO A 605 -9.48 3.16 12.75
C PRO A 605 -9.33 1.97 13.70
N ASN A 606 -10.34 1.09 13.70
CA ASN A 606 -10.44 -0.04 14.59
C ASN A 606 -10.86 -1.29 13.82
N MET A 607 -10.39 -2.44 14.26
CA MET A 607 -10.70 -3.75 13.69
C MET A 607 -11.74 -4.53 14.52
N CYS A 608 -12.43 -3.89 15.47
CA CYS A 608 -13.52 -4.47 16.27
C CYS A 608 -14.46 -5.39 15.47
N ASN A 609 -14.78 -6.56 16.02
CA ASN A 609 -15.77 -7.45 15.44
C ASN A 609 -17.19 -6.89 15.63
N PRO A 610 -17.92 -6.55 14.55
CA PRO A 610 -19.21 -5.87 14.67
C PRO A 610 -20.28 -6.70 15.38
N LYS A 611 -20.24 -8.04 15.27
CA LYS A 611 -21.26 -8.92 15.88
C LYS A 611 -21.08 -8.99 17.39
N LEU A 612 -19.88 -9.34 17.84
CA LEU A 612 -19.56 -9.49 19.27
C LEU A 612 -19.63 -8.16 20.02
N CYS A 613 -19.10 -7.09 19.42
CA CYS A 613 -19.13 -5.76 20.00
C CYS A 613 -20.56 -5.22 20.09
N ALA A 614 -21.41 -5.46 19.08
CA ALA A 614 -22.81 -5.04 19.12
C ALA A 614 -23.59 -5.71 20.25
N GLU A 615 -23.46 -7.02 20.44
CA GLU A 615 -24.10 -7.74 21.54
C GLU A 615 -23.68 -7.20 22.91
N THR A 616 -22.41 -6.87 23.07
CA THR A 616 -21.86 -6.31 24.31
C THR A 616 -22.41 -4.90 24.60
N LEU A 617 -22.46 -4.04 23.58
CA LEU A 617 -22.98 -2.67 23.69
C LEU A 617 -24.49 -2.63 23.90
N LEU A 618 -25.24 -3.57 23.30
CA LEU A 618 -26.68 -3.73 23.54
C LEU A 618 -26.97 -4.17 24.97
N LYS A 619 -26.26 -5.19 25.50
CA LYS A 619 -26.41 -5.64 26.89
C LYS A 619 -26.13 -4.55 27.91
N SER A 620 -25.14 -3.70 27.63
CA SER A 620 -24.77 -2.55 28.48
C SER A 620 -25.60 -1.28 28.24
N LYS A 621 -26.60 -1.33 27.35
CA LYS A 621 -27.49 -0.19 26.99
C LYS A 621 -26.75 1.06 26.46
N ARG A 622 -25.59 0.88 25.83
CA ARG A 622 -24.77 1.98 25.27
C ARG A 622 -25.05 2.17 23.76
N TYR A 623 -26.26 2.61 23.43
CA TYR A 623 -26.72 2.71 22.02
C TYR A 623 -25.97 3.75 21.18
N TYR A 624 -25.50 4.85 21.79
CA TYR A 624 -24.71 5.84 21.07
C TYR A 624 -23.35 5.28 20.62
N ALA A 625 -22.66 4.53 21.49
CA ALA A 625 -21.43 3.83 21.11
C ALA A 625 -21.69 2.77 20.03
N LEU A 626 -22.84 2.08 20.07
CA LEU A 626 -23.25 1.13 19.03
C LEU A 626 -23.38 1.80 17.65
N SER A 627 -23.96 3.00 17.60
CA SER A 627 -24.08 3.76 16.34
C SER A 627 -22.70 4.09 15.75
N ILE A 628 -21.72 4.49 16.58
CA ILE A 628 -20.35 4.80 16.15
C ILE A 628 -19.64 3.54 15.67
N LEU A 629 -19.84 2.39 16.35
CA LEU A 629 -19.30 1.12 15.91
C LEU A 629 -19.79 0.77 14.50
N TYR A 630 -21.10 0.81 14.25
CA TYR A 630 -21.65 0.51 12.93
C TYR A 630 -21.19 1.51 11.86
N GLU A 631 -21.04 2.79 12.21
CA GLU A 631 -20.48 3.81 11.32
C GLU A 631 -19.02 3.51 10.94
N SER A 632 -18.20 3.11 11.92
CA SER A 632 -16.80 2.74 11.68
C SER A 632 -16.65 1.49 10.79
N LYS A 633 -17.66 0.61 10.79
CA LYS A 633 -17.71 -0.63 9.99
C LYS A 633 -18.48 -0.48 8.68
N ARG A 634 -18.90 0.75 8.34
CA ARG A 634 -19.67 1.06 7.12
C ARG A 634 -21.00 0.30 7.00
N MET A 635 -21.59 -0.08 8.13
CA MET A 635 -22.89 -0.77 8.19
C MET A 635 -24.03 0.26 8.31
N TYR A 636 -24.19 1.12 7.30
CA TYR A 636 -25.02 2.33 7.41
C TYR A 636 -26.52 2.06 7.63
N GLU A 637 -27.06 0.97 7.07
CA GLU A 637 -28.45 0.55 7.33
C GLU A 637 -28.71 0.36 8.84
N ARG A 638 -27.79 -0.34 9.54
CA ARG A 638 -27.90 -0.54 10.99
C ARG A 638 -27.69 0.74 11.78
N VAL A 639 -26.89 1.68 11.26
CA VAL A 639 -26.73 3.00 11.89
C VAL A 639 -28.06 3.76 11.84
N LEU A 640 -28.72 3.80 10.68
CA LEU A 640 -30.01 4.45 10.49
C LEU A 640 -31.09 3.82 11.38
N ASP A 641 -31.14 2.48 11.46
CA ASP A 641 -32.01 1.75 12.38
C ASP A 641 -31.74 2.09 13.85
N THR A 642 -30.47 2.20 14.24
CA THR A 642 -30.11 2.55 15.61
C THR A 642 -30.55 3.99 15.93
N TRP A 643 -30.35 4.94 15.02
CA TRP A 643 -30.76 6.33 15.23
C TRP A 643 -32.28 6.53 15.16
N SER A 644 -33.00 5.78 14.34
CA SER A 644 -34.47 5.82 14.32
C SER A 644 -35.05 5.29 15.64
N LYS A 645 -34.47 4.23 16.21
CA LYS A 645 -34.82 3.69 17.53
C LYS A 645 -34.47 4.61 18.69
N ILE A 646 -33.35 5.35 18.58
CA ILE A 646 -33.00 6.42 19.53
C ILE A 646 -34.03 7.56 19.45
N HIS A 647 -34.48 7.93 18.25
CA HIS A 647 -35.44 9.01 18.07
C HIS A 647 -36.85 8.64 18.57
N THR A 648 -37.33 7.43 18.26
CA THR A 648 -38.63 6.91 18.72
C THR A 648 -38.69 6.63 20.22
N GLY A 649 -37.54 6.63 20.91
CA GLY A 649 -37.44 6.42 22.35
C GLY A 649 -37.36 4.95 22.78
N GLU A 650 -37.29 4.01 21.84
CA GLU A 650 -37.02 2.59 22.13
C GLU A 650 -35.63 2.42 22.79
N PHE A 651 -34.67 3.26 22.39
CA PHE A 651 -33.33 3.31 22.94
C PHE A 651 -33.10 4.62 23.71
N PRO A 652 -33.20 4.62 25.06
CA PRO A 652 -32.95 5.83 25.85
C PRO A 652 -31.49 6.27 25.72
N ALA A 653 -31.26 7.46 25.17
CA ALA A 653 -29.95 8.06 24.99
C ALA A 653 -29.88 9.47 25.60
N PRO A 654 -28.72 9.90 26.15
CA PRO A 654 -28.60 11.17 26.86
C PRO A 654 -28.69 12.43 25.96
N SER A 655 -28.65 12.29 24.63
CA SER A 655 -28.79 13.40 23.69
C SER A 655 -29.65 13.01 22.49
N VAL A 656 -30.96 13.21 22.61
CA VAL A 656 -31.95 12.97 21.54
C VAL A 656 -32.10 14.20 20.61
N ALA A 657 -31.58 15.35 21.02
CA ALA A 657 -31.89 16.66 20.42
C ALA A 657 -31.48 16.82 18.94
N ASP A 658 -30.48 16.07 18.45
CA ASP A 658 -30.00 16.16 17.05
C ASP A 658 -30.07 14.81 16.30
N SER A 659 -30.94 13.91 16.74
CA SER A 659 -31.12 12.58 16.11
C SER A 659 -31.53 12.66 14.64
N LEU A 660 -32.49 13.54 14.31
CA LEU A 660 -32.95 13.78 12.94
C LEU A 660 -31.86 14.42 12.06
N GLY A 661 -31.09 15.38 12.62
CA GLY A 661 -29.99 16.03 11.91
C GLY A 661 -28.87 15.04 11.56
N ARG A 662 -28.59 14.07 12.45
CA ARG A 662 -27.62 13.00 12.17
C ARG A 662 -28.07 12.08 11.04
N ILE A 663 -29.34 11.64 11.05
CA ILE A 663 -29.92 10.82 9.97
C ILE A 663 -29.87 11.57 8.64
N LYS A 664 -30.32 12.83 8.62
CA LYS A 664 -30.26 13.71 7.44
C LYS A 664 -28.84 13.85 6.91
N LYS A 665 -27.86 14.12 7.78
CA LYS A 665 -26.45 14.24 7.39
C LYS A 665 -25.92 12.96 6.76
N MET A 666 -26.34 11.79 7.24
CA MET A 666 -25.95 10.50 6.66
C MET A 666 -26.59 10.27 5.29
N LEU A 667 -27.89 10.56 5.11
CA LEU A 667 -28.59 10.40 3.83
C LEU A 667 -28.09 11.37 2.74
N LEU A 668 -27.52 12.52 3.15
CA LEU A 668 -26.89 13.49 2.26
C LEU A 668 -25.40 13.19 1.95
N GLN A 669 -24.80 12.21 2.62
CA GLN A 669 -23.40 11.85 2.41
C GLN A 669 -23.24 10.96 1.17
N ASP A 670 -22.13 11.15 0.44
CA ASP A 670 -21.80 10.32 -0.72
C ASP A 670 -21.24 8.97 -0.27
N ILE A 671 -22.14 7.98 -0.14
CA ILE A 671 -21.88 6.62 0.32
C ILE A 671 -22.06 5.65 -0.85
N ASN A 672 -21.16 4.65 -0.95
CA ASN A 672 -21.18 3.65 -2.01
C ASN A 672 -22.50 2.84 -2.05
N ILE A 673 -22.90 2.41 -3.25
CA ILE A 673 -24.14 1.67 -3.52
C ILE A 673 -24.21 0.36 -2.74
N ASP A 674 -23.08 -0.34 -2.63
CA ASP A 674 -22.99 -1.61 -1.90
C ASP A 674 -23.17 -1.44 -0.38
N GLU A 675 -22.78 -0.28 0.17
CA GLU A 675 -22.78 -0.02 1.62
C GLU A 675 -24.13 0.56 2.10
N LEU A 676 -24.82 1.30 1.24
CA LEU A 676 -26.15 1.83 1.50
C LEU A 676 -26.98 1.76 0.21
N PRO A 677 -27.88 0.78 0.03
CA PRO A 677 -28.69 0.64 -1.18
C PRO A 677 -29.72 1.76 -1.36
N LEU A 678 -30.13 2.06 -2.59
CA LEU A 678 -31.14 3.10 -2.88
C LEU A 678 -32.48 2.79 -2.21
N SER A 679 -32.87 1.53 -2.10
CA SER A 679 -34.10 1.11 -1.40
C SER A 679 -34.12 1.58 0.05
N VAL A 680 -32.99 1.41 0.76
CA VAL A 680 -32.82 1.82 2.16
C VAL A 680 -32.80 3.34 2.27
N VAL A 681 -32.11 4.04 1.35
CA VAL A 681 -32.16 5.52 1.30
C VAL A 681 -33.60 5.98 1.17
N MET A 682 -34.36 5.44 0.21
CA MET A 682 -35.76 5.82 -0.01
C MET A 682 -36.64 5.53 1.20
N GLU A 683 -36.47 4.38 1.85
CA GLU A 683 -37.20 4.02 3.07
C GLU A 683 -36.97 5.02 4.21
N TYR A 684 -35.70 5.31 4.53
CA TYR A 684 -35.36 6.25 5.60
C TYR A 684 -35.61 7.72 5.22
N THR A 685 -35.57 8.07 3.94
CA THR A 685 -36.02 9.41 3.48
C THR A 685 -37.52 9.57 3.64
N TRP A 686 -38.33 8.54 3.34
CA TRP A 686 -39.77 8.59 3.62
C TRP A 686 -40.06 8.65 5.11
N TRP A 687 -39.38 7.84 5.91
CA TRP A 687 -39.46 7.92 7.37
C TRP A 687 -39.10 9.31 7.90
N LEU A 688 -38.04 9.93 7.37
CA LEU A 688 -37.65 11.31 7.73
C LEU A 688 -38.74 12.31 7.30
N THR A 689 -39.38 12.12 6.15
CA THR A 689 -40.46 12.97 5.64
C THR A 689 -41.70 12.91 6.54
N GLU A 690 -42.01 11.74 7.12
CA GLU A 690 -43.11 11.59 8.09
C GLU A 690 -42.87 12.40 9.37
N GLN A 691 -41.62 12.53 9.81
CA GLN A 691 -41.26 13.33 10.99
C GLN A 691 -41.10 14.83 10.66
N SER A 692 -40.44 15.14 9.54
CA SER A 692 -40.14 16.49 9.07
C SER A 692 -40.19 16.53 7.54
N PRO A 693 -41.31 17.01 6.95
CA PRO A 693 -41.46 17.07 5.49
C PRO A 693 -40.40 17.93 4.79
N VAL A 694 -39.94 18.99 5.45
CA VAL A 694 -38.93 19.91 4.91
C VAL A 694 -37.56 19.21 4.80
N ASP A 695 -37.16 18.46 5.83
CA ASP A 695 -35.89 17.73 5.82
C ASP A 695 -35.92 16.57 4.81
N GLY A 696 -37.05 15.88 4.68
CA GLY A 696 -37.26 14.83 3.69
C GLY A 696 -37.08 15.32 2.25
N VAL A 697 -37.70 16.46 1.90
CA VAL A 697 -37.55 17.09 0.57
C VAL A 697 -36.12 17.53 0.32
N GLU A 698 -35.42 18.07 1.32
CA GLU A 698 -34.02 18.44 1.15
C GLU A 698 -33.15 17.23 0.76
N VAL A 699 -33.43 16.04 1.32
CA VAL A 699 -32.75 14.81 0.93
C VAL A 699 -33.06 14.43 -0.53
N PHE A 700 -34.32 14.51 -0.96
CA PHE A 700 -34.70 14.25 -2.36
C PHE A 700 -34.04 15.22 -3.36
N ILE A 701 -33.70 16.44 -2.93
CA ILE A 701 -33.08 17.47 -3.78
C ILE A 701 -31.56 17.31 -3.80
N ARG A 702 -30.94 17.16 -2.63
CA ARG A 702 -29.48 17.33 -2.45
C ARG A 702 -28.72 16.01 -2.32
N SER A 703 -29.40 14.87 -2.30
CA SER A 703 -28.72 13.57 -2.25
C SER A 703 -27.82 13.39 -3.49
N PRO A 704 -26.64 12.77 -3.34
CA PRO A 704 -25.83 12.36 -4.49
C PRO A 704 -26.57 11.43 -5.46
N ARG A 705 -27.61 10.74 -4.98
CA ARG A 705 -28.39 9.74 -5.74
C ARG A 705 -29.70 10.27 -6.32
N THR A 706 -29.91 11.58 -6.30
CA THR A 706 -31.14 12.18 -6.82
C THR A 706 -31.40 11.82 -8.30
N ALA A 707 -30.37 11.53 -9.08
CA ALA A 707 -30.52 11.11 -10.48
C ALA A 707 -31.20 9.74 -10.64
N ASP A 708 -31.01 8.83 -9.69
CA ASP A 708 -31.52 7.44 -9.72
C ASP A 708 -32.94 7.32 -9.15
N MET A 709 -33.42 8.37 -8.48
CA MET A 709 -34.74 8.42 -7.87
C MET A 709 -35.82 8.72 -8.93
N ASP A 710 -36.94 8.00 -8.89
CA ASP A 710 -38.08 8.24 -9.77
C ASP A 710 -38.86 9.51 -9.33
N PRO A 711 -38.83 10.60 -10.11
CA PRO A 711 -39.52 11.83 -9.76
C PRO A 711 -41.04 11.67 -9.67
N ASP A 712 -41.65 10.77 -10.47
CA ASP A 712 -43.11 10.61 -10.53
C ASP A 712 -43.65 9.90 -9.29
N GLU A 713 -42.94 8.87 -8.81
CA GLU A 713 -43.25 8.21 -7.54
C GLU A 713 -43.09 9.17 -6.36
N ILE A 714 -42.04 10.01 -6.36
CA ILE A 714 -41.81 11.01 -5.31
C ILE A 714 -42.94 12.04 -5.30
N LEU A 715 -43.29 12.62 -6.45
CA LEU A 715 -44.37 13.60 -6.55
C LEU A 715 -45.72 13.04 -6.07
N ARG A 716 -46.08 11.82 -6.47
CA ARG A 716 -47.32 11.16 -6.04
C ARG A 716 -47.41 10.98 -4.52
N ARG A 717 -46.29 10.72 -3.84
CA ARG A 717 -46.26 10.58 -2.38
C ARG A 717 -46.20 11.91 -1.65
N LEU A 718 -45.45 12.89 -2.18
CA LEU A 718 -45.32 14.23 -1.58
C LEU A 718 -46.65 15.00 -1.56
N GLU A 719 -47.59 14.71 -2.46
CA GLU A 719 -48.94 15.29 -2.47
C GLU A 719 -49.67 15.17 -1.12
N LYS A 720 -49.35 14.15 -0.30
CA LYS A 720 -49.95 13.97 1.03
C LYS A 720 -49.48 14.98 2.08
N TYR A 721 -48.30 15.59 1.90
CA TYR A 721 -47.64 16.44 2.90
C TYR A 721 -47.80 17.95 2.62
N GLY A 722 -48.51 18.31 1.55
CA GLY A 722 -48.89 19.68 1.22
C GLY A 722 -48.21 20.27 -0.02
N ASN A 723 -48.82 21.33 -0.56
CA ASN A 723 -48.41 21.93 -1.82
C ASN A 723 -47.04 22.62 -1.79
N GLU A 724 -46.60 23.10 -0.63
CA GLU A 724 -45.32 23.80 -0.47
C GLU A 724 -44.13 22.85 -0.68
N VAL A 725 -44.19 21.66 -0.08
CA VAL A 725 -43.22 20.57 -0.21
C VAL A 725 -43.13 20.07 -1.67
N VAL A 726 -44.30 19.84 -2.30
CA VAL A 726 -44.37 19.45 -3.72
C VAL A 726 -43.75 20.51 -4.62
N ARG A 727 -44.02 21.79 -4.33
CA ARG A 727 -43.46 22.91 -5.09
C ARG A 727 -41.95 22.97 -5.00
N THR A 728 -41.37 22.87 -3.80
CA THR A 728 -39.91 22.91 -3.64
C THR A 728 -39.22 21.80 -4.45
N TYR A 729 -39.83 20.61 -4.50
CA TYR A 729 -39.32 19.52 -5.33
C TYR A 729 -39.51 19.78 -6.84
N LEU A 730 -40.65 20.32 -7.26
CA LEU A 730 -40.89 20.72 -8.66
C LEU A 730 -39.95 21.85 -9.13
N GLU A 731 -39.68 22.84 -8.27
CA GLU A 731 -38.70 23.90 -8.52
C GLU A 731 -37.32 23.33 -8.80
N TYR A 732 -36.89 22.34 -8.01
CA TYR A 732 -35.65 21.62 -8.25
C TYR A 732 -35.64 20.90 -9.61
N ILE A 733 -36.68 20.12 -9.91
CA ILE A 733 -36.77 19.37 -11.18
C ILE A 733 -36.71 20.30 -12.40
N VAL A 734 -37.42 21.43 -12.33
CA VAL A 734 -37.59 22.35 -13.45
C VAL A 734 -36.42 23.33 -13.58
N LEU A 735 -36.00 23.97 -12.49
CA LEU A 735 -35.00 25.05 -12.52
C LEU A 735 -33.57 24.53 -12.45
N GLU A 736 -33.31 23.51 -11.63
CA GLU A 736 -31.95 22.97 -11.44
C GLU A 736 -31.67 21.78 -12.37
N ARG A 737 -32.55 20.77 -12.41
CA ARG A 737 -32.39 19.59 -13.29
C ARG A 737 -32.69 19.86 -14.76
N LYS A 738 -33.42 20.94 -15.06
CA LYS A 738 -33.87 21.30 -16.42
C LYS A 738 -34.55 20.15 -17.16
N SER A 739 -35.48 19.47 -16.48
CA SER A 739 -36.25 18.38 -17.09
C SER A 739 -37.00 18.85 -18.35
N ASP A 740 -37.07 18.01 -19.37
CA ASP A 740 -37.82 18.29 -20.61
C ASP A 740 -39.32 17.90 -20.52
N CYS A 741 -39.75 17.31 -19.39
CA CYS A 741 -41.12 16.83 -19.23
C CYS A 741 -42.12 17.99 -19.05
N ALA A 742 -42.97 18.20 -20.05
CA ALA A 742 -43.96 19.28 -20.09
C ALA A 742 -44.93 19.28 -18.89
N GLU A 743 -45.23 18.11 -18.33
CA GLU A 743 -46.13 17.98 -17.18
C GLU A 743 -45.56 18.68 -15.93
N TYR A 744 -44.26 18.53 -15.64
CA TYR A 744 -43.64 19.17 -14.47
C TYR A 744 -43.67 20.70 -14.56
N HIS A 745 -43.37 21.25 -15.75
CA HIS A 745 -43.43 22.69 -16.00
C HIS A 745 -44.86 23.21 -15.85
N THR A 746 -45.83 22.47 -16.37
CA THR A 746 -47.26 22.83 -16.26
C THR A 746 -47.73 22.78 -14.81
N ARG A 747 -47.41 21.72 -14.07
CA ARG A 747 -47.76 21.57 -12.63
C ARG A 747 -47.14 22.67 -11.77
N LEU A 748 -45.86 23.00 -11.99
CA LEU A 748 -45.19 24.09 -11.27
C LEU A 748 -45.83 25.44 -11.59
N ALA A 749 -46.10 25.72 -12.88
CA ALA A 749 -46.76 26.96 -13.29
C ALA A 749 -48.16 27.08 -12.68
N CYS A 750 -48.97 26.00 -12.69
CA CYS A 750 -50.26 25.97 -12.04
C CYS A 750 -50.17 26.17 -10.52
N SER A 751 -49.15 25.65 -9.85
CA SER A 751 -48.92 25.92 -8.42
C SER A 751 -48.63 27.41 -8.16
N TYR A 752 -47.81 28.06 -8.99
CA TYR A 752 -47.56 29.50 -8.83
C TYR A 752 -48.79 30.34 -9.13
N VAL A 753 -49.59 29.97 -10.15
CA VAL A 753 -50.88 30.61 -10.40
C VAL A 753 -51.79 30.47 -9.19
N HIS A 754 -51.85 29.30 -8.57
CA HIS A 754 -52.66 29.09 -7.37
C HIS A 754 -52.24 29.98 -6.19
N ASP A 755 -50.93 30.18 -5.97
CA ASP A 755 -50.45 31.10 -4.93
C ASP A 755 -50.84 32.54 -5.23
N VAL A 756 -50.67 32.98 -6.48
CA VAL A 756 -51.08 34.31 -6.91
C VAL A 756 -52.59 34.49 -6.72
N GLN A 757 -53.40 33.50 -7.10
CA GLN A 757 -54.85 33.54 -6.88
C GLN A 757 -55.22 33.57 -5.40
N LYS A 758 -54.52 32.81 -4.56
CA LYS A 758 -54.73 32.81 -3.11
C LYS A 758 -54.47 34.20 -2.52
N GLU A 759 -53.38 34.84 -2.92
CA GLU A 759 -53.06 36.21 -2.50
C GLU A 759 -54.09 37.22 -3.05
N ILE A 760 -54.60 37.03 -4.28
CA ILE A 760 -55.65 37.90 -4.85
C ILE A 760 -56.96 37.80 -4.06
N ARG A 761 -57.38 36.58 -3.69
CA ARG A 761 -58.59 36.32 -2.90
C ARG A 761 -58.47 36.82 -1.45
N ALA A 762 -57.25 37.03 -0.95
CA ALA A 762 -56.98 37.63 0.36
C ALA A 762 -57.09 39.18 0.36
N ASP A 763 -58.01 39.74 -0.44
CA ASP A 763 -58.36 41.17 -0.51
C ASP A 763 -57.31 42.10 -1.18
N HIS A 764 -56.42 41.54 -2.01
CA HIS A 764 -55.42 42.31 -2.78
C HIS A 764 -55.86 42.65 -4.21
N MET A 765 -57.13 42.47 -4.58
CA MET A 765 -57.63 42.78 -5.92
C MET A 765 -57.48 44.26 -6.28
N HIS A 766 -57.75 45.17 -5.33
CA HIS A 766 -57.55 46.62 -5.53
C HIS A 766 -56.07 46.99 -5.76
N GLN A 767 -55.13 46.23 -5.18
CA GLN A 767 -53.70 46.46 -5.37
C GLN A 767 -53.24 46.13 -6.80
N LEU A 768 -53.89 45.17 -7.48
CA LEU A 768 -53.56 44.84 -8.88
C LEU A 768 -53.88 45.99 -9.83
N GLU A 769 -55.09 46.55 -9.73
CA GLU A 769 -55.49 47.72 -10.53
C GLU A 769 -54.67 48.96 -10.17
N GLU A 770 -54.35 49.14 -8.89
CA GLU A 770 -53.51 50.22 -8.41
C GLU A 770 -52.10 50.13 -8.99
N LEU A 771 -51.48 48.94 -9.06
CA LEU A 771 -50.16 48.75 -9.66
C LEU A 771 -50.12 49.16 -11.14
N VAL A 772 -51.16 48.83 -11.92
CA VAL A 772 -51.28 49.25 -13.32
C VAL A 772 -51.45 50.78 -13.41
N LYS A 773 -52.33 51.36 -12.58
CA LYS A 773 -52.53 52.83 -12.54
C LYS A 773 -51.25 53.58 -12.14
N LEU A 774 -50.52 53.09 -11.14
CA LEU A 774 -49.24 53.64 -10.69
C LEU A 774 -48.17 53.56 -11.79
N TYR A 775 -48.11 52.44 -12.52
CA TYR A 775 -47.22 52.30 -13.66
C TYR A 775 -47.54 53.33 -14.76
N GLN A 776 -48.80 53.42 -15.18
CA GLN A 776 -49.25 54.38 -16.19
C GLN A 776 -49.00 55.83 -15.76
N GLN A 777 -49.21 56.17 -14.49
CA GLN A 777 -48.88 57.50 -13.93
C GLN A 777 -47.37 57.77 -13.93
N SER A 778 -46.55 56.76 -13.63
CA SER A 778 -45.08 56.88 -13.64
C SER A 778 -44.51 57.16 -15.04
N ILE A 779 -45.15 56.62 -16.08
CA ILE A 779 -44.81 56.91 -17.48
C ILE A 779 -45.18 58.37 -17.80
N LYS A 780 -46.41 58.78 -17.51
CA LYS A 780 -46.91 60.14 -17.80
C LYS A 780 -46.09 61.23 -17.09
N THR A 781 -45.71 61.03 -15.83
CA THR A 781 -44.87 62.00 -15.09
C THR A 781 -43.43 62.09 -15.61
N LYS A 782 -42.84 60.99 -16.09
CA LYS A 782 -41.52 61.00 -16.73
C LYS A 782 -41.54 61.65 -18.11
N GLU A 783 -42.65 61.55 -18.84
CA GLU A 783 -42.85 62.24 -20.12
C GLU A 783 -43.00 63.76 -19.92
N ILE A 784 -43.73 64.19 -18.87
CA ILE A 784 -43.93 65.61 -18.55
C ILE A 784 -42.63 66.30 -18.10
N LYS A 785 -41.80 65.65 -17.26
CA LYS A 785 -40.53 66.23 -16.78
C LYS A 785 -39.46 66.43 -17.87
N LYS A 786 -39.58 65.76 -19.03
CA LYS A 786 -38.67 65.94 -20.17
C LYS A 786 -39.14 67.02 -21.14
N ALA A 787 -40.42 67.39 -21.13
CA ALA A 787 -40.93 68.48 -21.96
C ALA A 787 -40.46 69.87 -21.47
N SER A 788 -40.03 69.99 -20.21
CA SER A 788 -39.51 71.23 -19.62
C SER A 788 -38.02 71.48 -19.85
N ASP A 789 -37.24 70.45 -20.19
CA ASP A 789 -35.80 70.55 -20.46
C ASP A 789 -35.57 70.45 -21.97
N THR A 790 -35.59 71.60 -22.65
CA THR A 790 -35.22 71.72 -24.06
C THR A 790 -33.74 71.34 -24.28
N GLU A 791 -33.46 70.66 -25.40
CA GLU A 791 -32.13 70.38 -25.98
C GLU A 791 -31.44 69.03 -25.69
N ASP A 792 -32.10 67.87 -25.89
CA ASP A 792 -31.40 66.70 -26.49
C ASP A 792 -32.41 65.62 -27.00
N LEU A 793 -32.86 65.75 -28.25
CA LEU A 793 -33.79 64.79 -28.91
C LEU A 793 -33.11 63.45 -29.31
N SER A 794 -31.86 63.22 -28.91
CA SER A 794 -31.07 62.04 -29.30
C SER A 794 -31.11 60.88 -28.30
N LYS A 795 -31.71 61.05 -27.10
CA LYS A 795 -31.82 59.99 -26.08
C LYS A 795 -33.27 59.74 -25.63
N PRO A 796 -33.87 58.58 -25.95
CA PRO A 796 -35.21 58.22 -25.47
C PRO A 796 -35.19 58.10 -23.94
N PRO A 797 -36.34 58.31 -23.26
CA PRO A 797 -36.43 58.08 -21.82
C PRO A 797 -36.14 56.60 -21.52
N ILE A 798 -35.35 56.31 -20.50
CA ILE A 798 -35.24 54.95 -19.96
C ILE A 798 -36.56 54.68 -19.25
N GLN A 799 -37.58 54.28 -20.02
CA GLN A 799 -38.84 53.75 -19.50
C GLN A 799 -38.58 52.28 -19.15
N SER A 800 -38.83 51.91 -17.89
CA SER A 800 -38.77 50.53 -17.44
C SER A 800 -40.02 49.81 -17.95
N THR A 801 -39.86 48.56 -18.39
CA THR A 801 -41.01 47.67 -18.67
C THR A 801 -41.87 47.48 -17.42
N PHE A 802 -43.11 47.04 -17.57
CA PHE A 802 -44.01 46.76 -16.45
C PHE A 802 -43.41 45.69 -15.51
N VAL A 803 -42.76 44.67 -16.07
CA VAL A 803 -42.00 43.65 -15.31
C VAL A 803 -40.86 44.28 -14.49
N GLY A 804 -40.11 45.21 -15.09
CA GLY A 804 -39.06 45.96 -14.40
C GLY A 804 -39.60 46.89 -13.31
N PHE A 805 -40.77 47.49 -13.53
CA PHE A 805 -41.48 48.27 -12.52
C PHE A 805 -41.91 47.41 -11.33
N LEU A 806 -42.50 46.24 -11.57
CA LEU A 806 -42.88 45.29 -10.51
C LEU A 806 -41.68 44.88 -9.66
N SER A 807 -40.50 44.70 -10.27
CA SER A 807 -39.25 44.37 -9.57
C SER A 807 -38.79 45.45 -8.58
N HIS A 808 -39.12 46.73 -8.85
CA HIS A 808 -38.74 47.88 -8.03
C HIS A 808 -39.82 48.32 -7.02
N GLN A 809 -41.00 47.69 -7.03
CA GLN A 809 -42.05 47.96 -6.05
C GLN A 809 -41.75 47.31 -4.69
N LYS A 810 -42.49 47.73 -3.65
CA LYS A 810 -42.43 47.06 -2.35
C LYS A 810 -42.74 45.57 -2.52
N GLN A 811 -41.85 44.72 -2.04
CA GLN A 811 -41.90 43.26 -2.18
C GLN A 811 -43.00 42.65 -1.28
N THR A 812 -44.27 42.93 -1.60
CA THR A 812 -45.42 42.24 -1.01
C THR A 812 -45.45 40.78 -1.43
N ASN A 813 -46.13 39.91 -0.69
CA ASN A 813 -46.24 38.49 -1.02
C ASN A 813 -46.83 38.27 -2.42
N LEU A 814 -47.85 39.07 -2.79
CA LEU A 814 -48.42 39.10 -4.15
C LEU A 814 -47.37 39.44 -5.23
N VAL A 815 -46.58 40.50 -5.04
CA VAL A 815 -45.55 40.91 -6.03
C VAL A 815 -44.48 39.83 -6.16
N LYS A 816 -44.04 39.23 -5.05
CA LYS A 816 -43.08 38.11 -5.06
C LYS A 816 -43.62 36.90 -5.82
N ALA A 817 -44.86 36.48 -5.53
CA ALA A 817 -45.49 35.33 -6.19
C ALA A 817 -45.65 35.56 -7.70
N ARG A 818 -46.06 36.78 -8.11
CA ARG A 818 -46.16 37.15 -9.53
C ARG A 818 -44.81 37.17 -10.23
N LEU A 819 -43.77 37.72 -9.61
CA LEU A 819 -42.43 37.73 -10.19
C LEU A 819 -41.87 36.32 -10.38
N SER A 820 -42.10 35.41 -9.42
CA SER A 820 -41.73 33.99 -9.54
C SER A 820 -42.46 33.31 -10.70
N LEU A 821 -43.78 33.55 -10.84
CA LEU A 821 -44.57 33.05 -11.96
C LEU A 821 -44.03 33.59 -13.30
N ILE A 822 -43.87 34.90 -13.44
CA ILE A 822 -43.34 35.54 -14.66
C ILE A 822 -41.97 34.97 -15.02
N LYS A 823 -41.09 34.79 -14.03
CA LYS A 823 -39.75 34.21 -14.24
C LYS A 823 -39.84 32.81 -14.84
N LEU A 824 -40.70 31.95 -14.30
CA LEU A 824 -40.92 30.61 -14.84
C LEU A 824 -41.46 30.65 -16.28
N LEU A 825 -42.47 31.49 -16.54
CA LEU A 825 -43.10 31.59 -17.87
C LEU A 825 -42.17 32.10 -18.96
N GLN A 826 -41.23 32.99 -18.61
CA GLN A 826 -40.21 33.50 -19.53
C GLN A 826 -39.07 32.50 -19.74
N CYS A 827 -38.68 31.74 -18.71
CA CYS A 827 -37.54 30.83 -18.77
C CYS A 827 -37.88 29.46 -19.36
N SER A 828 -39.06 28.91 -19.08
CA SER A 828 -39.45 27.59 -19.58
C SER A 828 -40.29 27.70 -20.86
N PRO A 829 -39.97 26.95 -21.92
CA PRO A 829 -40.83 26.82 -23.09
C PRO A 829 -41.79 25.62 -23.04
N LEU A 830 -41.73 24.78 -22.00
CA LEU A 830 -42.29 23.43 -22.02
C LEU A 830 -43.65 23.29 -21.33
N TYR A 831 -44.21 24.35 -20.76
CA TYR A 831 -45.53 24.29 -20.12
C TYR A 831 -46.68 24.26 -21.14
N SER A 832 -47.80 23.64 -20.78
CA SER A 832 -49.05 23.68 -21.55
C SER A 832 -49.68 25.07 -21.44
N ALA A 833 -49.58 25.85 -22.52
CA ALA A 833 -50.11 27.20 -22.58
C ALA A 833 -51.65 27.25 -22.44
N GLU A 834 -52.37 26.27 -23.00
CA GLU A 834 -53.84 26.17 -22.93
C GLU A 834 -54.33 25.98 -21.49
N THR A 835 -53.80 24.98 -20.79
CA THR A 835 -54.14 24.68 -19.38
C THR A 835 -53.85 25.88 -18.48
N LEU A 836 -52.72 26.55 -18.73
CA LEU A 836 -52.30 27.69 -17.95
C LEU A 836 -53.17 28.93 -18.24
N LEU A 837 -53.59 29.14 -19.49
CA LEU A 837 -54.48 30.23 -19.86
C LEU A 837 -55.86 30.07 -19.19
N GLU A 838 -56.40 28.86 -19.14
CA GLU A 838 -57.63 28.56 -18.38
C GLU A 838 -57.46 28.89 -16.89
N ALA A 839 -56.31 28.52 -16.30
CA ALA A 839 -56.02 28.83 -14.91
C ALA A 839 -55.89 30.35 -14.66
N LEU A 840 -55.17 31.07 -15.51
CA LEU A 840 -54.98 32.52 -15.43
C LEU A 840 -56.27 33.33 -15.68
N SER A 841 -57.27 32.74 -16.33
CA SER A 841 -58.54 33.41 -16.64
C SER A 841 -59.58 33.33 -15.53
N LYS A 842 -59.35 32.50 -14.50
CA LYS A 842 -60.31 32.29 -13.39
C LYS A 842 -60.37 33.47 -12.41
N ASP A 843 -59.24 34.06 -12.04
CA ASP A 843 -59.18 35.16 -11.08
C ASP A 843 -58.16 36.23 -11.48
N GLY A 844 -58.60 37.50 -11.51
CA GLY A 844 -57.75 38.70 -11.58
C GLY A 844 -57.21 39.10 -12.96
N PRO A 845 -56.88 40.40 -13.16
CA PRO A 845 -56.19 40.89 -14.36
C PRO A 845 -54.68 40.56 -14.32
N LEU A 846 -54.33 39.32 -14.67
CA LEU A 846 -52.94 38.84 -14.82
C LEU A 846 -52.43 39.06 -16.25
N ASP A 847 -52.48 40.31 -16.70
CA ASP A 847 -52.34 40.67 -18.11
C ASP A 847 -50.92 40.43 -18.65
N ILE A 848 -49.88 40.66 -17.85
CA ILE A 848 -48.49 40.42 -18.26
C ILE A 848 -48.16 38.92 -18.33
N GLU A 849 -48.72 38.12 -17.41
CA GLU A 849 -48.60 36.67 -17.42
C GLU A 849 -49.32 36.10 -18.65
N LYS A 850 -50.54 36.57 -18.95
CA LYS A 850 -51.31 36.21 -20.16
C LYS A 850 -50.56 36.57 -21.45
N VAL A 851 -49.92 37.74 -21.51
CA VAL A 851 -49.13 38.17 -22.67
C VAL A 851 -48.03 37.16 -23.02
N ILE A 852 -47.33 36.63 -22.03
CA ILE A 852 -46.25 35.65 -22.23
C ILE A 852 -46.85 34.31 -22.71
N VAL A 853 -47.97 33.87 -22.13
CA VAL A 853 -48.66 32.64 -22.52
C VAL A 853 -49.24 32.73 -23.94
N TYR A 854 -49.87 33.85 -24.31
CA TYR A 854 -50.34 34.10 -25.68
C TYR A 854 -49.20 34.10 -26.70
N GLY A 855 -48.02 34.61 -26.32
CA GLY A 855 -46.82 34.51 -27.16
C GLY A 855 -46.42 33.08 -27.47
N ARG A 856 -46.57 32.15 -26.52
CA ARG A 856 -46.36 30.71 -26.77
C ARG A 856 -47.39 30.10 -27.71
N MET A 857 -48.63 30.57 -27.65
CA MET A 857 -49.71 30.13 -28.55
C MET A 857 -49.66 30.80 -29.94
N ARG A 858 -48.65 31.64 -30.21
CA ARG A 858 -48.56 32.48 -31.43
C ARG A 858 -49.71 33.47 -31.61
N MET A 859 -50.42 33.78 -30.53
CA MET A 859 -51.47 34.81 -30.47
C MET A 859 -50.85 36.18 -30.24
N HIS A 860 -49.99 36.61 -31.18
CA HIS A 860 -49.17 37.80 -31.02
C HIS A 860 -49.98 39.10 -31.10
N THR A 861 -51.10 39.11 -31.84
CA THR A 861 -52.02 40.25 -31.94
C THR A 861 -52.60 40.62 -30.58
N GLU A 862 -53.03 39.62 -29.83
CA GLU A 862 -53.63 39.73 -28.51
C GLU A 862 -52.59 40.15 -27.47
N SER A 863 -51.38 39.55 -27.50
CA SER A 863 -50.26 39.97 -26.66
C SER A 863 -49.89 41.46 -26.87
N LEU A 864 -49.78 41.90 -28.13
CA LEU A 864 -49.44 43.28 -28.45
C LEU A 864 -50.57 44.25 -28.09
N HIS A 865 -51.83 43.85 -28.30
CA HIS A 865 -52.98 44.65 -27.89
C HIS A 865 -52.98 44.89 -26.38
N ILE A 866 -52.78 43.84 -25.56
CA ILE A 866 -52.74 43.95 -24.10
C ILE A 866 -51.58 44.85 -23.64
N LEU A 867 -50.39 44.67 -24.20
CA LEU A 867 -49.23 45.50 -23.83
C LEU A 867 -49.45 46.99 -24.16
N ILE A 868 -50.09 47.30 -25.29
CA ILE A 868 -50.22 48.68 -25.79
C ILE A 868 -51.46 49.38 -25.24
N HIS A 869 -52.62 48.74 -25.29
CA HIS A 869 -53.90 49.35 -24.96
C HIS A 869 -54.27 49.18 -23.48
N ASP A 870 -53.98 48.03 -22.87
CA ASP A 870 -54.40 47.75 -21.48
C ASP A 870 -53.32 48.16 -20.47
N LEU A 871 -52.06 47.73 -20.67
CA LEU A 871 -50.94 48.03 -19.78
C LEU A 871 -50.24 49.37 -20.09
N GLY A 872 -50.22 49.79 -21.35
CA GLY A 872 -49.46 50.96 -21.81
C GLY A 872 -47.93 50.77 -21.78
N ASP A 873 -47.45 49.52 -21.82
CA ASP A 873 -46.03 49.15 -21.78
C ASP A 873 -45.44 49.03 -23.19
N PHE A 874 -45.17 50.18 -23.80
CA PHE A 874 -44.55 50.25 -25.14
C PHE A 874 -43.14 49.64 -25.18
N MET A 875 -42.37 49.78 -24.11
CA MET A 875 -41.03 49.18 -24.01
C MET A 875 -41.11 47.66 -23.86
N GLY A 876 -42.12 47.16 -23.15
CA GLY A 876 -42.43 45.74 -23.04
C GLY A 876 -42.87 45.15 -24.37
N ALA A 877 -43.66 45.89 -25.17
CA ALA A 877 -44.03 45.50 -26.53
C ALA A 877 -42.82 45.38 -27.47
N GLU A 878 -41.88 46.33 -27.41
CA GLU A 878 -40.62 46.22 -28.15
C GLU A 878 -39.77 45.04 -27.64
N THR A 879 -39.69 44.84 -26.32
CA THR A 879 -38.94 43.71 -25.72
C THR A 879 -39.56 42.36 -26.12
N TYR A 880 -40.89 42.28 -26.19
CA TYR A 880 -41.63 41.13 -26.69
C TYR A 880 -41.27 40.81 -28.14
N CYS A 881 -41.20 41.82 -29.01
CA CYS A 881 -40.78 41.62 -30.41
C CYS A 881 -39.30 41.19 -30.51
N VAL A 882 -38.41 41.84 -29.74
CA VAL A 882 -36.98 41.47 -29.69
C VAL A 882 -36.76 40.05 -29.20
N THR A 883 -37.63 39.51 -28.36
CA THR A 883 -37.53 38.14 -27.82
C THR A 883 -38.41 37.13 -28.55
N ASN A 884 -38.97 37.47 -29.70
CA ASN A 884 -39.89 36.60 -30.46
C ASN A 884 -41.06 36.08 -29.62
N GLY A 885 -41.65 36.95 -28.79
CA GLY A 885 -42.80 36.63 -27.95
C GLY A 885 -42.50 35.86 -26.67
N HIS A 886 -41.23 35.65 -26.31
CA HIS A 886 -40.83 34.87 -25.14
C HIS A 886 -40.80 35.69 -23.83
N SER A 887 -40.58 37.01 -23.89
CA SER A 887 -40.49 37.86 -22.71
C SER A 887 -40.95 39.30 -22.99
N ALA A 888 -41.70 39.88 -22.07
CA ALA A 888 -42.14 41.27 -22.13
C ALA A 888 -41.30 42.20 -21.22
N GLY A 889 -40.16 41.75 -20.70
CA GLY A 889 -39.29 42.56 -19.84
C GLY A 889 -38.33 41.76 -18.97
N ALA A 890 -37.21 42.37 -18.60
CA ALA A 890 -36.23 41.75 -17.71
C ALA A 890 -36.59 41.95 -16.23
N ILE A 891 -36.44 40.88 -15.43
CA ILE A 891 -36.52 40.93 -13.96
C ILE A 891 -35.15 41.35 -13.45
N SER A 892 -35.08 42.44 -12.68
CA SER A 892 -33.80 42.91 -12.10
C SER A 892 -33.47 42.11 -10.84
N ASP A 893 -32.74 41.00 -10.99
CA ASP A 893 -32.19 40.26 -9.85
C ASP A 893 -31.01 41.06 -9.27
N ASN A 894 -31.13 41.57 -8.03
CA ASN A 894 -29.97 42.05 -7.27
C ASN A 894 -29.87 41.27 -5.96
N LEU A 895 -28.94 40.31 -5.94
CA LEU A 895 -27.98 40.01 -4.87
C LEU A 895 -26.94 39.01 -5.45
N ASN A 896 -25.78 39.53 -5.87
CA ASN A 896 -24.56 38.79 -6.20
C ASN A 896 -24.67 37.57 -7.13
N THR A 897 -24.95 37.78 -8.43
CA THR A 897 -24.33 37.04 -9.55
C THR A 897 -24.86 37.62 -10.88
N PRO A 898 -24.02 37.84 -11.90
CA PRO A 898 -24.51 38.25 -13.21
C PRO A 898 -25.29 37.08 -13.85
N SER A 899 -26.61 37.20 -13.91
CA SER A 899 -27.48 36.30 -14.67
C SER A 899 -27.04 36.25 -16.14
N LYS A 900 -26.62 35.06 -16.59
CA LYS A 900 -26.12 34.74 -17.93
C LYS A 900 -27.17 34.84 -19.05
N HIS A 901 -28.42 35.19 -18.75
CA HIS A 901 -29.52 35.20 -19.72
C HIS A 901 -30.18 36.57 -19.92
N SER A 902 -29.53 37.66 -19.49
CA SER A 902 -29.96 39.01 -19.90
C SER A 902 -29.51 39.29 -21.34
N ILE A 903 -30.46 39.28 -22.28
CA ILE A 903 -30.23 39.83 -23.62
C ILE A 903 -30.10 41.36 -23.44
N PRO A 904 -28.95 41.97 -23.73
CA PRO A 904 -28.81 43.41 -23.62
C PRO A 904 -29.71 44.07 -24.67
N VAL A 905 -30.69 44.85 -24.22
CA VAL A 905 -31.40 45.82 -25.07
C VAL A 905 -30.45 46.99 -25.33
N ARG A 906 -29.44 46.75 -26.16
CA ARG A 906 -28.64 47.78 -26.84
C ARG A 906 -28.33 47.27 -28.24
N THR A 907 -29.15 47.67 -29.20
CA THR A 907 -28.90 47.49 -30.65
C THR A 907 -27.88 48.49 -31.20
N SER A 908 -27.03 49.11 -30.38
CA SER A 908 -26.02 50.07 -30.84
C SER A 908 -24.62 49.51 -31.09
N SER A 909 -24.42 48.19 -31.09
CA SER A 909 -23.09 47.58 -31.27
C SER A 909 -22.86 46.94 -32.65
N LEU A 910 -23.30 47.58 -33.72
CA LEU A 910 -22.89 47.23 -35.10
C LEU A 910 -22.42 48.43 -35.94
N ALA A 911 -22.08 49.55 -35.31
CA ALA A 911 -21.30 50.61 -35.94
C ALA A 911 -19.87 50.58 -35.38
N ALA A 912 -18.94 49.94 -36.09
CA ALA A 912 -17.52 50.13 -35.81
C ALA A 912 -17.10 51.54 -36.27
N PRO A 913 -16.48 52.39 -35.41
CA PRO A 913 -15.73 53.54 -35.87
C PRO A 913 -14.27 53.16 -36.10
N VAL A 914 -13.79 53.50 -37.29
CA VAL A 914 -12.37 53.68 -37.59
C VAL A 914 -11.89 54.94 -36.85
N ALA A 915 -10.92 54.81 -35.93
CA ALA A 915 -9.73 55.68 -35.81
C ALA A 915 -9.04 55.65 -34.41
N GLN A 916 -7.74 55.32 -34.48
CA GLN A 916 -6.58 55.88 -33.76
C GLN A 916 -6.15 55.45 -32.32
N LYS A 917 -4.95 54.81 -32.33
CA LYS A 917 -3.74 55.00 -31.47
C LYS A 917 -3.80 54.46 -30.03
N ASP A 918 -2.80 53.81 -29.45
CA ASP A 918 -1.35 53.68 -29.71
C ASP A 918 -0.79 52.36 -29.09
N LYS A 919 0.22 51.78 -29.74
CA LYS A 919 1.42 51.07 -29.22
C LYS A 919 1.30 50.08 -28.03
N LYS A 920 1.55 48.77 -28.28
CA LYS A 920 2.82 48.00 -28.05
C LYS A 920 2.56 46.46 -28.09
N PRO A 921 3.60 45.59 -28.14
CA PRO A 921 3.78 44.59 -29.18
C PRO A 921 3.26 43.18 -28.82
N LEU A 922 3.15 42.34 -29.86
CA LEU A 922 2.91 40.90 -29.78
C LEU A 922 3.89 40.18 -28.83
N PRO A 923 3.39 39.21 -28.03
CA PRO A 923 4.16 38.04 -27.64
C PRO A 923 3.59 36.74 -28.25
N LYS A 924 4.53 36.03 -28.87
CA LYS A 924 4.68 34.60 -29.20
C LYS A 924 3.59 33.61 -28.77
N GLU A 925 3.29 32.73 -29.72
CA GLU A 925 2.73 31.39 -29.51
C GLU A 925 3.47 30.61 -28.42
N ARG A 926 2.73 30.11 -27.42
CA ARG A 926 2.80 28.72 -26.95
C ARG A 926 1.74 28.43 -25.87
N ASP A 927 1.24 27.21 -25.99
CA ASP A 927 0.64 26.35 -24.97
C ASP A 927 -0.80 26.64 -24.52
N GLU A 928 -1.69 25.92 -25.20
CA GLU A 928 -2.96 25.41 -24.69
C GLU A 928 -2.82 24.88 -23.26
N LYS A 929 -3.55 25.47 -22.32
CA LYS A 929 -4.25 24.77 -21.22
C LYS A 929 -5.13 25.76 -20.44
N ASN A 930 -6.44 25.57 -20.61
CA ASN A 930 -7.52 25.83 -19.65
C ASN A 930 -7.35 26.98 -18.64
N VAL A 931 -7.85 28.17 -19.01
CA VAL A 931 -8.64 29.02 -18.09
C VAL A 931 -9.76 29.65 -18.90
N GLY A 932 -11.00 29.24 -18.60
CA GLY A 932 -12.21 29.59 -19.34
C GLY A 932 -12.54 31.08 -19.29
N ARG A 933 -12.11 31.81 -20.32
CA ARG A 933 -12.68 33.10 -20.69
C ARG A 933 -13.90 32.82 -21.59
N LYS A 934 -15.06 32.56 -20.98
CA LYS A 934 -16.32 32.45 -21.73
C LYS A 934 -16.67 33.82 -22.32
N GLY A 935 -16.22 34.06 -23.55
CA GLY A 935 -16.79 35.08 -24.41
C GLY A 935 -18.29 34.85 -24.55
N ILE A 936 -19.04 35.94 -24.60
CA ILE A 936 -20.48 35.91 -24.86
C ILE A 936 -20.67 35.37 -26.28
N GLU A 937 -20.92 34.06 -26.40
CA GLU A 937 -21.45 33.48 -27.63
C GLU A 937 -22.87 34.02 -27.81
N GLN A 938 -23.01 35.11 -28.58
CA GLN A 938 -24.30 35.48 -29.14
C GLN A 938 -24.70 34.36 -30.10
N LYS A 939 -25.66 33.54 -29.67
CA LYS A 939 -26.32 32.53 -30.51
C LYS A 939 -26.75 33.21 -31.82
N LYS A 940 -26.14 32.86 -32.96
CA LYS A 940 -26.56 33.34 -34.28
C LYS A 940 -28.05 33.01 -34.43
N LEU A 941 -28.90 34.02 -34.62
CA LEU A 941 -30.32 33.82 -34.87
C LEU A 941 -30.50 32.90 -36.08
N SER A 942 -31.40 31.92 -35.97
CA SER A 942 -31.79 31.11 -37.11
C SER A 942 -32.57 31.96 -38.14
N GLY A 943 -32.56 31.55 -39.41
CA GLY A 943 -33.32 32.25 -40.46
C GLY A 943 -34.82 32.37 -40.15
N SER A 944 -35.39 31.35 -39.51
CA SER A 944 -36.79 31.32 -39.08
C SER A 944 -37.09 32.30 -37.94
N GLU A 945 -36.25 32.36 -36.90
CA GLU A 945 -36.42 33.29 -35.78
C GLU A 945 -36.27 34.74 -36.24
N LEU A 946 -35.40 35.00 -37.21
CA LEU A 946 -35.23 36.34 -37.77
C LEU A 946 -36.49 36.78 -38.53
N GLU A 947 -37.12 35.87 -39.27
CA GLU A 947 -38.34 36.17 -40.03
C GLU A 947 -39.55 36.41 -39.11
N GLU A 948 -39.71 35.58 -38.08
CA GLU A 948 -40.71 35.78 -37.04
C GLU A 948 -40.53 37.15 -36.35
N ARG A 949 -39.29 37.54 -36.05
CA ARG A 949 -38.99 38.86 -35.49
C ARG A 949 -39.42 40.00 -36.41
N LYS A 950 -39.16 39.91 -37.72
CA LYS A 950 -39.63 40.92 -38.68
C LYS A 950 -41.15 41.02 -38.69
N ASN A 951 -41.84 39.87 -38.69
CA ASN A 951 -43.31 39.83 -38.65
C ASN A 951 -43.85 40.50 -37.39
N LEU A 952 -43.29 40.22 -36.22
CA LEU A 952 -43.67 40.86 -34.95
C LEU A 952 -43.47 42.37 -34.98
N PHE A 953 -42.36 42.86 -35.54
CA PHE A 953 -42.14 44.30 -35.68
C PHE A 953 -43.08 44.96 -36.69
N SER A 954 -43.45 44.28 -37.78
CA SER A 954 -44.49 44.74 -38.71
C SER A 954 -45.86 44.82 -38.03
N MET A 955 -46.21 43.81 -37.21
CA MET A 955 -47.43 43.82 -36.40
C MET A 955 -47.42 44.94 -35.35
N LEU A 956 -46.29 45.17 -34.68
CA LEU A 956 -46.12 46.26 -33.72
C LEU A 956 -46.32 47.62 -34.38
N LEU A 957 -45.74 47.83 -35.57
CA LEU A 957 -45.93 49.06 -36.34
C LEU A 957 -47.41 49.30 -36.69
N LYS A 958 -48.10 48.27 -37.20
CA LYS A 958 -49.54 48.35 -37.51
C LYS A 958 -50.36 48.68 -36.27
N THR A 959 -50.03 48.10 -35.11
CA THR A 959 -50.72 48.35 -33.84
C THR A 959 -50.40 49.75 -33.26
N TYR A 960 -49.20 50.28 -33.50
CA TYR A 960 -48.88 51.66 -33.14
C TYR A 960 -49.67 52.68 -33.95
N LEU A 961 -49.91 52.41 -35.24
CA LEU A 961 -50.71 53.28 -36.11
C LEU A 961 -52.19 53.32 -35.72
N THR A 962 -52.68 52.33 -34.97
CA THR A 962 -54.05 52.30 -34.44
C THR A 962 -54.22 53.02 -33.09
N ILE A 963 -53.16 53.63 -32.53
CA ILE A 963 -53.24 54.38 -31.27
C ILE A 963 -54.11 55.64 -31.45
N GLN A 964 -55.09 55.82 -30.55
CA GLN A 964 -56.06 56.93 -30.64
C GLN A 964 -55.42 58.33 -30.48
N ASN A 965 -54.39 58.46 -29.63
CA ASN A 965 -53.69 59.73 -29.45
C ASN A 965 -52.62 59.93 -30.54
N LYS A 966 -52.84 60.91 -31.42
CA LYS A 966 -51.93 61.24 -32.53
C LYS A 966 -50.51 61.54 -32.07
N ASP A 967 -50.32 62.27 -30.97
CA ASP A 967 -48.98 62.64 -30.51
C ASP A 967 -48.21 61.42 -29.98
N THR A 968 -48.88 60.54 -29.26
CA THR A 968 -48.29 59.28 -28.77
C THR A 968 -48.01 58.32 -29.92
N MET A 969 -48.95 58.18 -30.86
CA MET A 969 -48.78 57.39 -32.08
C MET A 969 -47.54 57.84 -32.85
N LEU A 970 -47.38 59.15 -33.08
CA LEU A 970 -46.24 59.73 -33.77
C LEU A 970 -44.94 59.48 -33.00
N ALA A 971 -44.89 59.81 -31.70
CA ALA A 971 -43.69 59.65 -30.90
C ALA A 971 -43.19 58.19 -30.83
N ARG A 972 -44.10 57.22 -30.70
CA ARG A 972 -43.77 55.79 -30.62
C ARG A 972 -43.40 55.19 -31.97
N THR A 973 -44.12 55.57 -33.03
CA THR A 973 -43.78 55.16 -34.41
C THR A 973 -42.40 55.71 -34.81
N MET A 974 -42.10 56.97 -34.47
CA MET A 974 -40.77 57.56 -34.66
C MET A 974 -39.67 56.83 -33.92
N HIS A 975 -39.92 56.47 -32.65
CA HIS A 975 -38.96 55.77 -31.84
C HIS A 975 -38.64 54.40 -32.46
N LEU A 976 -39.68 53.62 -32.78
CA LEU A 976 -39.57 52.29 -33.35
C LEU A 976 -38.79 52.27 -34.67
N LEU A 977 -39.13 53.17 -35.60
CA LEU A 977 -38.43 53.27 -36.90
C LEU A 977 -36.95 53.62 -36.73
N ASN A 978 -36.63 54.47 -35.76
CA ASN A 978 -35.24 54.87 -35.51
C ASN A 978 -34.43 53.79 -34.79
N THR A 979 -35.02 53.01 -33.89
CA THR A 979 -34.31 52.00 -33.07
C THR A 979 -34.31 50.61 -33.70
N GLN A 980 -35.44 50.18 -34.27
CA GLN A 980 -35.69 48.83 -34.77
C GLN A 980 -35.95 48.76 -36.28
N GLY A 981 -35.70 49.86 -37.01
CA GLY A 981 -35.82 49.91 -38.47
C GLY A 981 -34.96 48.89 -39.23
N PHE A 982 -34.08 48.14 -38.56
CA PHE A 982 -33.36 47.02 -39.14
C PHE A 982 -34.30 45.84 -39.53
N TYR A 983 -35.34 45.59 -38.76
CA TYR A 983 -36.24 44.44 -38.93
C TYR A 983 -37.46 44.75 -39.79
N LEU A 984 -37.60 45.98 -40.27
CA LEU A 984 -38.72 46.42 -41.07
C LEU A 984 -38.30 46.57 -42.53
N ASP A 985 -39.16 46.13 -43.45
CA ASP A 985 -38.97 46.42 -44.87
C ASP A 985 -39.30 47.89 -45.14
N THR A 986 -38.34 48.61 -45.70
CA THR A 986 -38.51 50.00 -46.15
C THR A 986 -39.71 50.24 -47.05
N LEU A 987 -40.01 49.32 -47.97
CA LEU A 987 -41.11 49.52 -48.91
C LEU A 987 -42.46 49.29 -48.22
N GLU A 988 -42.57 48.25 -47.39
CA GLU A 988 -43.79 47.98 -46.61
C GLU A 988 -44.07 49.12 -45.61
N VAL A 989 -43.04 49.62 -44.94
CA VAL A 989 -43.16 50.78 -44.02
C VAL A 989 -43.66 52.01 -44.77
N LEU A 990 -43.06 52.36 -45.91
CA LEU A 990 -43.48 53.56 -46.66
C LEU A 990 -44.92 53.48 -47.15
N SER A 991 -45.40 52.27 -47.49
CA SER A 991 -46.78 52.05 -47.93
C SER A 991 -47.81 52.07 -46.79
N SER A 992 -47.40 51.84 -45.55
CA SER A 992 -48.29 51.76 -44.38
C SER A 992 -48.38 53.04 -43.57
N LEU A 993 -47.52 54.04 -43.83
CA LEU A 993 -47.54 55.31 -43.14
C LEU A 993 -48.63 56.25 -43.70
N PRO A 994 -49.30 57.06 -42.85
CA PRO A 994 -50.25 58.07 -43.31
C PRO A 994 -49.58 59.12 -44.21
N GLU A 995 -50.28 59.56 -45.26
CA GLU A 995 -49.79 60.56 -46.23
C GLU A 995 -49.50 61.93 -45.59
N ASP A 996 -50.13 62.22 -44.46
CA ASP A 996 -50.01 63.49 -43.72
C ASP A 996 -48.70 63.59 -42.89
N LEU A 997 -47.84 62.58 -42.93
CA LEU A 997 -46.65 62.51 -42.06
C LEU A 997 -45.48 63.35 -42.61
N PRO A 998 -44.92 64.30 -41.82
CA PRO A 998 -43.76 65.08 -42.25
C PRO A 998 -42.53 64.22 -42.55
N ILE A 999 -41.96 64.33 -43.75
CA ILE A 999 -40.76 63.56 -44.17
C ILE A 999 -39.56 63.80 -43.24
N GLN A 1000 -39.47 64.98 -42.61
CA GLN A 1000 -38.39 65.33 -41.69
C GLN A 1000 -38.29 64.39 -40.48
N ILE A 1001 -39.43 63.81 -40.09
CA ILE A 1001 -39.52 62.80 -39.03
C ILE A 1001 -38.91 61.46 -39.47
N LEU A 1002 -39.03 61.09 -40.75
CA LEU A 1002 -38.53 59.84 -41.32
C LEU A 1002 -37.06 59.92 -41.77
N GLN A 1003 -36.48 61.11 -41.82
CA GLN A 1003 -35.12 61.34 -42.35
C GLN A 1003 -34.06 60.42 -41.69
N GLY A 1004 -34.13 60.24 -40.37
CA GLY A 1004 -33.21 59.40 -39.62
C GLY A 1004 -33.28 57.92 -40.00
N TYR A 1005 -34.50 57.40 -40.18
CA TYR A 1005 -34.75 56.03 -40.62
C TYR A 1005 -34.34 55.82 -42.08
N LEU A 1006 -34.80 56.68 -42.99
CA LEU A 1006 -34.54 56.56 -44.43
C LEU A 1006 -33.04 56.62 -44.75
N THR A 1007 -32.31 57.54 -44.10
CA THR A 1007 -30.86 57.66 -44.28
C THR A 1007 -30.13 56.39 -43.85
N ARG A 1008 -30.53 55.78 -42.72
CA ARG A 1008 -29.90 54.55 -42.22
C ARG A 1008 -30.28 53.36 -43.09
N SER A 1009 -31.54 53.22 -43.47
CA SER A 1009 -32.00 52.07 -44.24
C SER A 1009 -31.44 52.05 -45.67
N LEU A 1010 -31.41 53.20 -46.35
CA LEU A 1010 -30.78 53.32 -47.68
C LEU A 1010 -29.29 53.00 -47.64
N ARG A 1011 -28.56 53.52 -46.64
CA ARG A 1011 -27.13 53.19 -46.44
C ARG A 1011 -26.91 51.71 -46.21
N ARG A 1012 -27.78 51.08 -45.41
CA ARG A 1012 -27.70 49.65 -45.13
C ARG A 1012 -27.97 48.81 -46.37
N SER A 1013 -28.99 49.15 -47.15
CA SER A 1013 -29.28 48.48 -48.43
C SER A 1013 -28.09 48.59 -49.39
N LEU A 1014 -27.50 49.78 -49.53
CA LEU A 1014 -26.31 49.99 -50.36
C LEU A 1014 -25.08 49.22 -49.84
N HIS A 1015 -24.90 49.15 -48.52
CA HIS A 1015 -23.81 48.39 -47.91
C HIS A 1015 -23.97 46.88 -48.14
N ALA A 1016 -25.17 46.33 -47.93
CA ALA A 1016 -25.47 44.92 -48.19
C ALA A 1016 -25.25 44.55 -49.67
N TYR A 1017 -25.63 45.43 -50.59
CA TYR A 1017 -25.34 45.27 -52.03
C TYR A 1017 -23.84 45.19 -52.30
N ARG A 1018 -23.04 46.11 -51.74
CA ARG A 1018 -21.57 46.11 -51.91
C ARG A 1018 -20.91 44.89 -51.27
N GLN A 1019 -21.33 44.51 -50.07
CA GLN A 1019 -20.82 43.32 -49.37
C GLN A 1019 -21.11 42.05 -50.17
N SER A 1020 -22.32 41.91 -50.72
CA SER A 1020 -22.69 40.77 -51.57
C SER A 1020 -21.81 40.68 -52.81
N ASN A 1021 -21.47 41.82 -53.43
CA ASN A 1021 -20.52 41.85 -54.56
C ASN A 1021 -19.09 41.42 -54.16
N ILE A 1022 -18.64 41.72 -52.94
CA ILE A 1022 -17.34 41.27 -52.43
C ILE A 1022 -17.35 39.76 -52.19
N VAL A 1023 -18.40 39.24 -51.52
CA VAL A 1023 -18.55 37.80 -51.29
C VAL A 1023 -18.58 37.05 -52.62
N LEU A 1024 -19.37 37.54 -53.59
CA LEU A 1024 -19.39 36.98 -54.95
C LEU A 1024 -18.00 36.98 -55.61
N GLY A 1025 -17.21 38.05 -55.43
CA GLY A 1025 -15.84 38.13 -55.93
C GLY A 1025 -14.89 37.13 -55.26
N LEU A 1026 -14.99 36.96 -53.93
CA LEU A 1026 -14.19 36.01 -53.16
C LEU A 1026 -14.55 34.56 -53.51
N SER A 1027 -15.83 34.22 -53.56
CA SER A 1027 -16.29 32.89 -53.96
C SER A 1027 -15.85 32.54 -55.38
N ARG A 1028 -15.84 33.52 -56.30
CA ARG A 1028 -15.25 33.32 -57.64
C ARG A 1028 -13.75 33.03 -57.57
N GLY A 1029 -13.00 33.72 -56.70
CA GLY A 1029 -11.57 33.48 -56.49
C GLY A 1029 -11.28 32.12 -55.87
N GLU A 1030 -12.04 31.71 -54.85
CA GLU A 1030 -11.98 30.38 -54.25
C GLU A 1030 -12.27 29.29 -55.28
N ASN A 1031 -13.30 29.47 -56.11
CA ASN A 1031 -13.62 28.52 -57.17
C ASN A 1031 -12.46 28.35 -58.17
N VAL A 1032 -11.76 29.45 -58.50
CA VAL A 1032 -10.56 29.40 -59.36
C VAL A 1032 -9.39 28.69 -58.65
N MET A 1033 -9.18 28.92 -57.36
CA MET A 1033 -8.12 28.24 -56.59
C MET A 1033 -8.38 26.73 -56.51
N VAL A 1034 -9.60 26.33 -56.15
CA VAL A 1034 -10.02 24.91 -56.12
C VAL A 1034 -9.88 24.29 -57.51
N GLY A 1035 -10.28 25.00 -58.57
CA GLY A 1035 -10.08 24.55 -59.95
C GLY A 1035 -8.60 24.36 -60.31
N SER A 1036 -7.70 25.23 -59.83
CA SER A 1036 -6.26 25.09 -60.04
C SER A 1036 -5.67 23.89 -59.29
N GLU A 1037 -6.08 23.69 -58.04
CA GLU A 1037 -5.67 22.54 -57.22
C GLU A 1037 -6.18 21.21 -57.80
N LEU A 1038 -7.40 21.21 -58.35
CA LEU A 1038 -7.95 20.08 -59.10
C LEU A 1038 -7.09 19.75 -60.34
N ILE A 1039 -6.62 20.76 -61.06
CA ILE A 1039 -5.73 20.54 -62.22
C ILE A 1039 -4.36 20.00 -61.79
N GLU A 1040 -3.79 20.47 -60.68
CA GLU A 1040 -2.51 19.95 -60.15
C GLU A 1040 -2.64 18.51 -59.67
N THR A 1041 -3.70 18.19 -58.94
CA THR A 1041 -3.99 16.82 -58.52
C THR A 1041 -4.22 15.89 -59.71
N TYR A 1042 -4.93 16.33 -60.76
CA TYR A 1042 -5.04 15.55 -62.00
C TYR A 1042 -3.68 15.30 -62.69
N LYS A 1043 -2.75 16.25 -62.62
CA LYS A 1043 -1.38 16.07 -63.14
C LYS A 1043 -0.60 15.04 -62.31
N ASP A 1044 -0.70 15.10 -60.98
CA ASP A 1044 0.00 14.18 -60.07
C ASP A 1044 -0.52 12.74 -60.17
N ILE A 1045 -1.82 12.57 -60.37
CA ILE A 1045 -2.47 11.25 -60.50
C ILE A 1045 -2.08 10.55 -61.81
N GLY A 1046 -1.77 11.32 -62.86
CA GLY A 1046 -1.39 10.84 -64.20
C GLY A 1046 -2.53 10.15 -64.97
N PRO A 1047 -2.46 10.04 -66.31
CA PRO A 1047 -3.50 9.40 -67.11
C PRO A 1047 -3.53 7.87 -66.91
N VAL A 1048 -4.72 7.25 -66.98
CA VAL A 1048 -4.87 5.78 -67.04
C VAL A 1048 -5.00 5.36 -68.49
N TYR A 1049 -4.07 4.54 -68.96
CA TYR A 1049 -4.13 3.96 -70.30
C TYR A 1049 -4.99 2.69 -70.27
N VAL A 1050 -6.10 2.70 -71.00
CA VAL A 1050 -6.97 1.54 -71.21
C VAL A 1050 -6.80 1.10 -72.67
N ASP A 1051 -6.34 -0.14 -72.87
CA ASP A 1051 -6.21 -0.74 -74.19
C ASP A 1051 -7.34 -1.77 -74.45
N ARG A 1052 -7.38 -2.34 -75.67
CA ARG A 1052 -8.42 -3.32 -76.04
C ARG A 1052 -8.37 -4.63 -75.25
N GLN A 1053 -7.32 -4.86 -74.46
CA GLN A 1053 -7.16 -6.06 -73.63
C GLN A 1053 -7.39 -5.78 -72.14
N SER A 1054 -7.63 -4.52 -71.78
CA SER A 1054 -7.84 -4.10 -70.40
C SER A 1054 -9.16 -4.64 -69.87
N VAL A 1055 -9.15 -5.26 -68.70
CA VAL A 1055 -10.32 -5.86 -68.05
C VAL A 1055 -10.67 -5.14 -66.75
N CYS A 1056 -11.95 -5.12 -66.40
CA CYS A 1056 -12.41 -4.55 -65.14
C CYS A 1056 -11.93 -5.43 -63.98
N LYS A 1057 -11.29 -4.84 -62.96
CA LYS A 1057 -10.78 -5.62 -61.82
C LYS A 1057 -11.86 -6.36 -61.01
N LYS A 1058 -13.13 -5.93 -61.06
CA LYS A 1058 -14.20 -6.56 -60.29
C LYS A 1058 -14.87 -7.73 -61.02
N CYS A 1059 -15.23 -7.54 -62.29
CA CYS A 1059 -15.94 -8.55 -63.07
C CYS A 1059 -15.05 -9.30 -64.07
N GLU A 1060 -13.79 -8.86 -64.24
CA GLU A 1060 -12.78 -9.43 -65.15
C GLU A 1060 -13.17 -9.44 -66.64
N ILE A 1061 -14.23 -8.70 -67.00
CA ILE A 1061 -14.68 -8.52 -68.39
C ILE A 1061 -13.95 -7.34 -69.03
N TYR A 1062 -13.70 -7.44 -70.34
CA TYR A 1062 -13.07 -6.37 -71.13
C TYR A 1062 -13.78 -5.02 -70.96
N LEU A 1063 -12.97 -4.01 -70.70
CA LEU A 1063 -13.36 -2.62 -70.66
C LEU A 1063 -13.47 -2.15 -72.12
N GLY A 1064 -14.66 -2.33 -72.71
CA GLY A 1064 -14.97 -1.76 -74.03
C GLY A 1064 -14.99 -0.23 -74.02
N ASN A 1065 -15.51 0.39 -75.07
CA ASN A 1065 -15.54 1.86 -75.26
C ASN A 1065 -16.54 2.61 -74.32
N GLY A 1066 -16.91 2.05 -73.17
CA GLY A 1066 -17.84 2.68 -72.22
C GLY A 1066 -17.13 3.53 -71.17
N THR A 1067 -17.89 4.28 -70.36
CA THR A 1067 -17.36 5.10 -69.25
C THR A 1067 -16.71 4.23 -68.17
N ILE A 1068 -15.46 4.54 -67.80
CA ILE A 1068 -14.63 3.77 -66.87
C ILE A 1068 -14.27 4.64 -65.67
N VAL A 1069 -14.23 4.03 -64.48
CA VAL A 1069 -13.87 4.70 -63.24
C VAL A 1069 -12.52 4.18 -62.76
N ARG A 1070 -11.63 5.09 -62.33
CA ARG A 1070 -10.36 4.76 -61.67
C ARG A 1070 -10.56 4.75 -60.16
N SER A 1071 -10.15 3.68 -59.48
CA SER A 1071 -10.18 3.63 -58.01
C SER A 1071 -9.02 4.43 -57.38
N SER A 1072 -9.32 5.22 -56.34
CA SER A 1072 -8.42 6.13 -55.63
C SER A 1072 -7.25 5.46 -54.90
N GLY A 1073 -7.33 4.14 -54.64
CA GLY A 1073 -6.33 3.40 -53.86
C GLY A 1073 -5.37 2.49 -54.65
N GLY A 1074 -5.41 2.49 -55.98
CA GLY A 1074 -4.51 1.62 -56.75
C GLY A 1074 -4.54 1.72 -58.27
N GLY A 1075 -5.28 2.67 -58.85
CA GLY A 1075 -5.13 3.05 -60.26
C GLY A 1075 -5.67 2.07 -61.30
N PHE A 1076 -6.36 1.01 -60.90
CA PHE A 1076 -6.95 0.05 -61.84
C PHE A 1076 -8.33 0.51 -62.35
N PRO A 1077 -8.65 0.26 -63.63
CA PRO A 1077 -9.92 0.63 -64.25
C PRO A 1077 -11.08 -0.32 -63.87
N LEU A 1078 -12.26 0.26 -63.65
CA LEU A 1078 -13.51 -0.43 -63.33
C LEU A 1078 -14.64 0.05 -64.24
N HIS A 1079 -15.59 -0.82 -64.62
CA HIS A 1079 -16.85 -0.33 -65.20
C HIS A 1079 -17.59 0.52 -64.17
N LEU A 1080 -18.28 1.59 -64.62
CA LEU A 1080 -19.05 2.48 -63.75
C LEU A 1080 -20.00 1.71 -62.81
N HIS A 1081 -20.76 0.75 -63.35
CA HIS A 1081 -21.67 -0.08 -62.55
C HIS A 1081 -20.94 -0.96 -61.52
N CYS A 1082 -19.76 -1.47 -61.87
CA CYS A 1082 -18.95 -2.25 -60.93
C CYS A 1082 -18.45 -1.39 -59.76
N ALA A 1083 -18.06 -0.14 -60.03
CA ALA A 1083 -17.63 0.82 -59.00
C ALA A 1083 -18.79 1.24 -58.08
N GLN A 1084 -19.98 1.49 -58.62
CA GLN A 1084 -21.20 1.74 -57.83
C GLN A 1084 -21.52 0.57 -56.91
N MET A 1085 -21.48 -0.66 -57.43
CA MET A 1085 -21.68 -1.87 -56.63
C MET A 1085 -20.57 -2.12 -55.59
N MET A 1086 -19.43 -1.43 -55.66
CA MET A 1086 -18.41 -1.44 -54.61
C MET A 1086 -18.59 -0.31 -53.59
N GLY A 1087 -19.62 0.55 -53.75
CA GLY A 1087 -19.82 1.73 -52.92
C GLY A 1087 -18.75 2.80 -53.12
N ILE A 1088 -18.04 2.78 -54.26
CA ILE A 1088 -17.00 3.77 -54.58
C ILE A 1088 -17.61 5.08 -55.08
N ILE A 1089 -18.83 5.03 -55.63
CA ILE A 1089 -19.61 6.19 -56.09
C ILE A 1089 -21.01 6.07 -55.48
N ASN A 1090 -21.45 7.08 -54.74
CA ASN A 1090 -22.80 7.17 -54.14
C ASN A 1090 -23.62 8.25 -54.85
N TYR A 1091 -24.92 8.02 -55.04
CA TYR A 1091 -25.81 8.83 -55.88
C TYR A 1091 -26.23 10.19 -55.30
N GLU A 1092 -25.82 10.54 -54.08
CA GLU A 1092 -26.40 11.70 -53.36
C GLU A 1092 -25.61 13.01 -53.49
N ASP A 1093 -24.38 12.98 -53.98
CA ASP A 1093 -23.61 14.18 -54.33
C ASP A 1093 -22.81 13.86 -55.59
N ASP A 1094 -23.12 14.50 -56.74
CA ASP A 1094 -22.18 14.88 -57.82
C ASP A 1094 -22.91 15.11 -59.16
N GLU A 1095 -22.99 16.38 -59.59
CA GLU A 1095 -23.32 16.81 -60.97
C GLU A 1095 -22.15 16.63 -61.95
N GLU A 1096 -21.09 15.89 -61.60
CA GLU A 1096 -19.87 15.80 -62.42
C GLU A 1096 -19.64 14.40 -63.02
N ILE A 1097 -20.52 14.02 -63.96
CA ILE A 1097 -20.19 13.00 -64.96
C ILE A 1097 -19.56 13.72 -66.15
N TYR A 1098 -18.23 13.80 -66.19
CA TYR A 1098 -17.52 14.27 -67.39
C TYR A 1098 -17.36 13.10 -68.38
N GLU A 1099 -18.05 13.19 -69.53
CA GLU A 1099 -17.69 12.44 -70.73
C GLU A 1099 -16.28 12.85 -71.16
N VAL A 1100 -15.35 11.90 -71.23
CA VAL A 1100 -14.05 12.10 -71.86
C VAL A 1100 -14.16 11.56 -73.28
N GLU A 1101 -14.03 12.44 -74.29
CA GLU A 1101 -13.77 12.04 -75.69
C GLU A 1101 -12.36 11.44 -75.86
#